data_AF-A0A967WNA7-F1
#
_entry.id   AF-A0A967WNA7-F1
#
_cell.length_a   1.000
_cell.length_b   1.000
_cell.length_c   1.000
_cell.angle_alpha   90.00
_cell.angle_beta   90.00
_cell.angle_gamma   90.00
#
_symmetry.space_group_name_H-M   'P 1'
#
loop_
_entity.id
_entity.type
_entity.pdbx_description
1 polymer ?
#
loop_
_entity_poly.entity_id
_entity_poly.type
_entity_poly.pdbx_seq_one_letter_code
_entity_poly.pdbx_strand_id
1 'polypeptide(L)'
;MKTKIILAILIVLSMLITSVGFADDGALFVKNVSGTPDLETERANINHMAFYVPMQNANGRVLTEEDMATQYYVDYAGDLTAKELVETRMYARPLVSVFIDSQQEEEHLGSGGAGVGHFDAFGAVSLDDGATWKRTNLSNSAHLSSFTLKDGDAFPGDAHNMTFAIAGDKVLVGWISKYCDGGSPLYRLNDEKMETLRLAFPELPDIYVTDIWGVNGTQGSVDYTEQGFPEVGEIPYSCVWAARGQLLPVTLGADEHEGYDVVWLGAERLTSGVRDANRLEMNADSTAGFMMTWQEDPDGLRPGQGLGPGEGWSGAVVWQDTDLWYSFISIDHFDLVQDSQDTLEAAIPLGEYIATEVETVPHAAVPLSVPMRLSDNAKCMANGNSPEYCYINFDDVNPYLTDLPDDLDAVAPSADSTFCSTSVSWTPPGEESNGTTIDLCVAEDTRVLGGRVGASRPRVNVQPYNSAYVLDSETGTVGYDGAVVIMGAEESKALGSLDTDPLEIGKNMQYYTFDLANPSFVMQGGQLNWPAKNPETGLDYPMLVDEYGGPDFYDTEISRRFSHFSQAMHQFGDSLTSAALIVKQGILNQGGPADIFLRLTRVPDTVEWVACETDGDETTVEQCLPEGYNPYAYQNLVCDEWAFTDGSHPRYLEGYCLSTGINVSGVSATCGGADCGPFPYDGGETFDKVTEWDQTPDNLDDESWENPWDVAKGHRGFIDGDFIMMMYAWSPNWKANTVGNDHYNLYARRSFDGGVTWTTLPNDYVHYDGRTLVDMGVTADGTTTC
;
A
#
# COMPACT_ATOMS: atom_id res chain seq x y z
N MET A 1 -34.12 -4.69 -60.95
CA MET A 1 -32.99 -3.94 -60.35
C MET A 1 -33.38 -3.23 -59.06
N LYS A 2 -34.45 -2.41 -59.03
CA LYS A 2 -34.90 -1.68 -57.83
C LYS A 2 -35.18 -2.56 -56.59
N THR A 3 -35.77 -3.75 -56.76
CA THR A 3 -36.08 -4.67 -55.64
C THR A 3 -34.85 -5.33 -55.03
N LYS A 4 -33.78 -5.56 -55.81
CA LYS A 4 -32.52 -6.14 -55.31
C LYS A 4 -31.65 -5.12 -54.57
N ILE A 5 -31.74 -3.84 -54.97
CA ILE A 5 -31.04 -2.74 -54.30
C ILE A 5 -31.70 -2.43 -52.94
N ILE A 6 -33.03 -2.48 -52.85
CA ILE A 6 -33.75 -2.28 -51.58
C ILE A 6 -33.46 -3.43 -50.60
N LEU A 7 -33.37 -4.67 -51.08
CA LEU A 7 -33.03 -5.83 -50.23
C LEU A 7 -31.57 -5.76 -49.75
N ALA A 8 -30.64 -5.33 -50.60
CA ALA A 8 -29.24 -5.13 -50.22
C ALA A 8 -29.07 -3.97 -49.21
N ILE A 9 -29.80 -2.87 -49.37
CA ILE A 9 -29.79 -1.76 -48.41
C ILE A 9 -30.42 -2.19 -47.07
N LEU A 10 -31.48 -2.98 -47.07
CA LEU A 10 -32.08 -3.53 -45.84
C LEU A 10 -31.15 -4.52 -45.11
N ILE A 11 -30.40 -5.34 -45.85
CA ILE A 11 -29.40 -6.25 -45.26
C ILE A 11 -28.25 -5.46 -44.65
N VAL A 12 -27.75 -4.42 -45.35
CA VAL A 12 -26.69 -3.52 -44.81
C VAL A 12 -27.21 -2.69 -43.63
N LEU A 13 -28.46 -2.22 -43.64
CA LEU A 13 -29.06 -1.53 -42.50
C LEU A 13 -29.31 -2.48 -41.31
N SER A 14 -29.59 -3.76 -41.56
CA SER A 14 -29.72 -4.78 -40.49
C SER A 14 -28.38 -5.21 -39.92
N MET A 15 -27.28 -5.06 -40.66
CA MET A 15 -25.91 -5.31 -40.18
C MET A 15 -25.31 -4.09 -39.46
N LEU A 16 -25.90 -2.90 -39.59
CA LEU A 16 -25.51 -1.68 -38.86
C LEU A 16 -26.22 -1.51 -37.51
N ILE A 17 -27.13 -2.42 -37.16
CA ILE A 17 -27.63 -2.53 -35.78
C ILE A 17 -26.67 -3.49 -35.07
N THR A 18 -25.49 -2.97 -34.72
CA THR A 18 -24.73 -3.53 -33.62
C THR A 18 -25.67 -3.65 -32.44
N SER A 19 -25.78 -4.84 -31.86
CA SER A 19 -26.38 -5.00 -30.54
C SER A 19 -25.68 -3.99 -29.63
N VAL A 20 -26.38 -2.90 -29.32
CA VAL A 20 -26.06 -2.10 -28.15
C VAL A 20 -26.32 -3.07 -27.02
N GLY A 21 -25.27 -3.74 -26.55
CA GLY A 21 -25.31 -4.39 -25.26
C GLY A 21 -25.57 -3.26 -24.28
N PHE A 22 -26.82 -3.05 -23.92
CA PHE A 22 -27.12 -2.32 -22.71
C PHE A 22 -26.53 -3.20 -21.60
N ALA A 23 -25.40 -2.78 -21.04
CA ALA A 23 -25.06 -3.18 -19.70
C ALA A 23 -26.24 -2.70 -18.86
N ASP A 24 -27.08 -3.65 -18.41
CA ASP A 24 -28.12 -3.36 -17.44
C ASP A 24 -27.40 -3.19 -16.11
N ASP A 25 -27.05 -1.94 -15.80
CA ASP A 25 -26.58 -1.53 -14.48
C ASP A 25 -27.73 -1.86 -13.52
N GLY A 26 -27.68 -3.07 -12.93
CA GLY A 26 -28.74 -3.56 -12.06
C GLY A 26 -29.15 -2.55 -10.99
N ALA A 27 -30.28 -2.81 -10.33
CA ALA A 27 -30.86 -1.89 -9.34
C ALA A 27 -29.84 -1.29 -8.38
N LEU A 28 -29.86 0.04 -8.24
CA LEU A 28 -29.02 0.74 -7.27
C LEU A 28 -29.31 0.24 -5.85
N PHE A 29 -28.39 -0.53 -5.29
CA PHE A 29 -28.43 -0.99 -3.90
C PHE A 29 -27.77 0.05 -3.00
N VAL A 30 -28.57 0.97 -2.45
CA VAL A 30 -28.09 2.01 -1.53
C VAL A 30 -28.36 1.61 -0.09
N LYS A 31 -27.30 1.55 0.72
CA LYS A 31 -27.38 1.31 2.15
C LYS A 31 -26.54 2.34 2.89
N ASN A 32 -27.10 2.91 3.96
CA ASN A 32 -26.35 3.72 4.90
C ASN A 32 -25.70 2.78 5.92
N VAL A 33 -24.42 2.47 5.71
CA VAL A 33 -23.64 1.56 6.57
C VAL A 33 -23.31 2.20 7.91
N SER A 34 -22.96 3.50 7.91
CA SER A 34 -22.64 4.22 9.13
C SER A 34 -23.86 4.35 10.04
N GLY A 35 -25.06 4.49 9.47
CA GLY A 35 -26.30 4.64 10.23
C GLY A 35 -26.44 6.01 10.90
N THR A 36 -25.62 6.97 10.47
CA THR A 36 -25.39 8.29 11.06
C THR A 36 -25.46 9.35 9.97
N PRO A 37 -26.64 9.56 9.34
CA PRO A 37 -26.77 10.46 8.19
C PRO A 37 -26.48 11.93 8.49
N ASP A 38 -26.46 12.31 9.77
CA ASP A 38 -26.18 13.67 10.24
C ASP A 38 -24.69 13.86 10.64
N LEU A 39 -23.89 12.79 10.61
CA LEU A 39 -22.46 12.84 10.91
C LEU A 39 -21.65 12.94 9.62
N GLU A 40 -20.44 13.46 9.76
CA GLU A 40 -19.44 13.39 8.69
C GLU A 40 -18.76 12.02 8.75
N THR A 41 -18.86 11.27 7.64
CA THR A 41 -18.21 9.97 7.48
C THR A 41 -17.08 10.09 6.47
N GLU A 42 -15.87 9.70 6.85
CA GLU A 42 -14.70 9.67 5.97
C GLU A 42 -14.01 8.30 5.96
N ARG A 43 -13.04 8.13 5.06
CA ARG A 43 -12.15 6.95 4.98
C ARG A 43 -12.87 5.60 4.91
N ALA A 44 -14.07 5.57 4.32
CA ALA A 44 -14.87 4.36 4.22
C ALA A 44 -14.22 3.33 3.28
N ASN A 45 -13.99 2.12 3.78
CA ASN A 45 -13.52 0.96 3.03
C ASN A 45 -14.42 -0.24 3.30
N ILE A 46 -14.58 -1.15 2.32
CA ILE A 46 -15.38 -2.37 2.46
C ILE A 46 -14.66 -3.55 1.80
N ASN A 47 -14.75 -4.72 2.43
CA ASN A 47 -14.22 -5.98 1.93
C ASN A 47 -15.06 -7.15 2.46
N HIS A 48 -14.82 -8.37 1.98
CA HIS A 48 -15.57 -9.55 2.35
C HIS A 48 -14.65 -10.73 2.73
N MET A 49 -15.13 -11.61 3.60
CA MET A 49 -14.49 -12.90 3.85
C MET A 49 -14.68 -13.84 2.65
N ALA A 50 -13.78 -14.80 2.48
CA ALA A 50 -13.77 -15.72 1.32
C ALA A 50 -14.66 -16.97 1.49
N PHE A 51 -15.51 -17.02 2.52
CA PHE A 51 -16.41 -18.14 2.81
C PHE A 51 -17.84 -17.65 3.10
N TYR A 52 -18.78 -18.60 3.13
CA TYR A 52 -20.19 -18.34 3.38
C TYR A 52 -20.60 -18.71 4.80
N VAL A 53 -21.47 -17.90 5.40
CA VAL A 53 -22.14 -18.19 6.67
C VAL A 53 -23.66 -18.14 6.51
N PRO A 54 -24.44 -18.80 7.38
CA PRO A 54 -25.89 -18.66 7.40
C PRO A 54 -26.29 -17.19 7.51
N MET A 55 -27.25 -16.75 6.70
CA MET A 55 -27.66 -15.34 6.70
C MET A 55 -28.24 -14.94 8.06
N GLN A 56 -27.72 -13.85 8.62
CA GLN A 56 -28.12 -13.32 9.91
C GLN A 56 -28.25 -11.80 9.82
N ASN A 57 -29.36 -11.24 10.31
CA ASN A 57 -29.47 -9.79 10.40
C ASN A 57 -28.60 -9.22 11.53
N ALA A 58 -28.42 -7.90 11.55
CA ALA A 58 -27.61 -7.20 12.55
C ALA A 58 -28.08 -7.37 14.00
N ASN A 59 -29.32 -7.84 14.23
CA ASN A 59 -29.85 -8.14 15.56
C ASN A 59 -29.58 -9.59 16.01
N GLY A 60 -28.94 -10.41 15.18
CA GLY A 60 -28.63 -11.80 15.49
C GLY A 60 -29.62 -12.84 14.96
N ARG A 61 -30.74 -12.42 14.36
CA ARG A 61 -31.76 -13.37 13.88
C ARG A 61 -31.32 -14.00 12.57
N VAL A 62 -31.21 -15.33 12.55
CA VAL A 62 -31.03 -16.12 11.33
C VAL A 62 -32.23 -15.92 10.40
N LEU A 63 -31.95 -15.61 9.14
CA LEU A 63 -32.95 -15.35 8.11
C LEU A 63 -33.52 -16.64 7.53
N THR A 64 -34.75 -16.56 7.03
CA THR A 64 -35.49 -17.66 6.41
C THR A 64 -35.84 -17.31 4.95
N GLU A 65 -36.28 -18.29 4.16
CA GLU A 65 -36.66 -18.08 2.74
C GLU A 65 -37.77 -17.01 2.54
N GLU A 66 -38.52 -16.69 3.60
CA GLU A 66 -39.56 -15.66 3.58
C GLU A 66 -38.99 -14.23 3.70
N ASP A 67 -37.74 -14.09 4.15
CA ASP A 67 -37.11 -12.79 4.36
C ASP A 67 -36.60 -12.19 3.05
N MET A 68 -36.93 -10.92 2.80
CA MET A 68 -36.58 -10.21 1.56
C MET A 68 -35.07 -10.19 1.25
N ALA A 69 -34.21 -10.19 2.27
CA ALA A 69 -32.76 -10.19 2.07
C ALA A 69 -32.25 -11.50 1.43
N THR A 70 -33.00 -12.59 1.58
CA THR A 70 -32.65 -13.90 0.98
C THR A 70 -33.05 -14.01 -0.49
N GLN A 71 -33.85 -13.07 -1.01
CA GLN A 71 -34.51 -13.14 -2.30
C GLN A 71 -33.86 -12.21 -3.33
N TYR A 72 -33.27 -12.79 -4.38
CA TYR A 72 -32.57 -12.06 -5.44
C TYR A 72 -33.45 -11.98 -6.68
N TYR A 73 -33.56 -10.80 -7.27
CA TYR A 73 -34.43 -10.53 -8.42
C TYR A 73 -33.62 -9.97 -9.59
N VAL A 74 -34.02 -10.30 -10.83
CA VAL A 74 -33.53 -9.65 -12.06
C VAL A 74 -34.49 -8.52 -12.46
N ASP A 75 -33.98 -7.61 -13.30
CA ASP A 75 -34.72 -6.54 -13.97
C ASP A 75 -35.41 -5.56 -12.99
N TYR A 76 -34.59 -4.96 -12.11
CA TYR A 76 -35.08 -4.00 -11.12
C TYR A 76 -34.52 -2.59 -11.34
N ALA A 77 -34.82 -1.99 -12.49
CA ALA A 77 -34.66 -0.56 -12.74
C ALA A 77 -35.80 0.28 -12.10
N GLY A 78 -36.25 -0.08 -10.89
CA GLY A 78 -37.31 0.61 -10.16
C GLY A 78 -38.76 0.27 -10.58
N ASP A 79 -38.97 -0.63 -11.54
CA ASP A 79 -40.29 -1.17 -11.87
C ASP A 79 -40.61 -2.40 -11.00
N LEU A 80 -41.46 -2.21 -9.98
CA LEU A 80 -41.92 -3.29 -9.10
C LEU A 80 -42.71 -4.39 -9.84
N THR A 81 -43.18 -4.14 -11.06
CA THR A 81 -43.95 -5.10 -11.86
C THR A 81 -43.10 -5.99 -12.76
N ALA A 82 -41.82 -5.65 -12.94
CA ALA A 82 -40.84 -6.42 -13.71
C ALA A 82 -39.96 -7.36 -12.85
N LYS A 83 -40.11 -7.31 -11.51
CA LYS A 83 -39.36 -8.16 -10.58
C LYS A 83 -39.62 -9.64 -10.85
N GLU A 84 -38.63 -10.34 -11.37
CA GLU A 84 -38.61 -11.79 -11.46
C GLU A 84 -37.61 -12.35 -10.45
N LEU A 85 -38.08 -13.24 -9.56
CA LEU A 85 -37.23 -13.93 -8.59
C LEU A 85 -36.27 -14.84 -9.34
N VAL A 86 -34.97 -14.60 -9.17
CA VAL A 86 -33.89 -15.41 -9.73
C VAL A 86 -33.64 -16.60 -8.84
N GLU A 87 -33.36 -16.32 -7.56
CA GLU A 87 -32.99 -17.34 -6.59
C GLU A 87 -33.20 -16.85 -5.17
N THR A 88 -33.30 -17.82 -4.25
CA THR A 88 -33.25 -17.59 -2.82
C THR A 88 -31.94 -18.15 -2.29
N ARG A 89 -31.14 -17.32 -1.61
CA ARG A 89 -29.90 -17.75 -0.93
C ARG A 89 -30.08 -17.62 0.57
N MET A 90 -29.63 -18.64 1.29
CA MET A 90 -29.69 -18.71 2.76
C MET A 90 -28.32 -18.46 3.42
N TYR A 91 -27.32 -18.13 2.60
CA TYR A 91 -25.96 -17.90 3.03
C TYR A 91 -25.42 -16.62 2.40
N ALA A 92 -24.65 -15.86 3.17
CA ALA A 92 -24.00 -14.62 2.75
C ALA A 92 -22.50 -14.72 2.98
N ARG A 93 -21.72 -13.94 2.21
CA ARG A 93 -20.32 -13.69 2.55
C ARG A 93 -20.30 -12.62 3.63
N PRO A 94 -19.64 -12.83 4.78
CA PRO A 94 -19.46 -11.78 5.76
C PRO A 94 -18.81 -10.55 5.12
N LEU A 95 -19.48 -9.40 5.22
CA LEU A 95 -18.94 -8.12 4.79
C LEU A 95 -18.43 -7.36 6.00
N VAL A 96 -17.26 -6.74 5.86
CA VAL A 96 -16.70 -5.84 6.86
C VAL A 96 -16.48 -4.49 6.19
N SER A 97 -16.93 -3.44 6.86
CA SER A 97 -16.72 -2.05 6.48
C SER A 97 -16.05 -1.31 7.62
N VAL A 98 -15.11 -0.44 7.30
CA VAL A 98 -14.48 0.46 8.28
C VAL A 98 -14.61 1.89 7.82
N PHE A 99 -14.76 2.81 8.76
CA PHE A 99 -14.91 4.24 8.49
C PHE A 99 -14.65 5.04 9.76
N ILE A 100 -14.40 6.34 9.58
CA ILE A 100 -14.33 7.29 10.68
C ILE A 100 -15.58 8.18 10.67
N ASP A 101 -16.15 8.46 11.84
CA ASP A 101 -17.35 9.28 12.00
C ASP A 101 -17.12 10.38 13.05
N SER A 102 -17.58 11.59 12.78
CA SER A 102 -17.62 12.70 13.75
C SER A 102 -18.88 13.56 13.61
N GLN A 103 -19.16 14.39 14.62
CA GLN A 103 -20.15 15.45 14.44
C GLN A 103 -19.57 16.52 13.52
N GLN A 104 -20.38 16.98 12.56
CA GLN A 104 -19.97 18.01 11.62
C GLN A 104 -19.60 19.30 12.36
N GLU A 105 -18.35 19.75 12.21
CA GLU A 105 -17.91 21.05 12.72
C GLU A 105 -17.74 22.05 11.57
N GLU A 106 -18.43 23.20 11.65
CA GLU A 106 -18.42 24.22 10.60
C GLU A 106 -17.09 25.02 10.52
N GLU A 107 -16.18 24.89 11.50
CA GLU A 107 -15.11 25.88 11.72
C GLU A 107 -13.78 25.65 10.97
N HIS A 108 -13.51 24.47 10.39
CA HIS A 108 -12.17 24.15 9.85
C HIS A 108 -12.11 23.86 8.34
N LEU A 109 -12.83 24.65 7.54
CA LEU A 109 -12.75 24.62 6.07
C LEU A 109 -11.30 24.84 5.58
N GLY A 110 -10.66 23.80 5.05
CA GLY A 110 -9.31 23.85 4.45
C GLY A 110 -8.23 22.98 5.13
N SER A 111 -8.57 22.35 6.26
CA SER A 111 -7.68 21.46 7.02
C SER A 111 -7.89 19.96 6.76
N GLY A 112 -8.75 19.60 5.80
CA GLY A 112 -9.08 18.21 5.46
C GLY A 112 -7.81 17.36 5.27
N GLY A 113 -7.55 16.45 6.21
CA GLY A 113 -6.36 15.60 6.25
C GLY A 113 -5.24 16.01 7.21
N ALA A 114 -5.27 17.21 7.82
CA ALA A 114 -4.35 17.62 8.88
C ALA A 114 -4.73 17.03 10.26
N GLY A 115 -5.97 16.53 10.40
CA GLY A 115 -6.52 15.96 11.64
C GLY A 115 -6.96 17.04 12.61
N VAL A 116 -8.03 17.77 12.23
CA VAL A 116 -8.60 18.88 13.02
C VAL A 116 -10.08 18.61 13.31
N GLY A 117 -10.43 17.34 13.55
CA GLY A 117 -11.79 16.92 13.90
C GLY A 117 -11.88 16.22 15.26
N HIS A 118 -13.02 15.59 15.48
CA HIS A 118 -13.32 14.75 16.63
C HIS A 118 -13.79 13.37 16.17
N PHE A 119 -13.03 12.74 15.27
CA PHE A 119 -13.44 11.48 14.66
C PHE A 119 -13.11 10.26 15.54
N ASP A 120 -14.06 9.33 15.59
CA ASP A 120 -13.85 7.97 16.09
C ASP A 120 -13.76 6.98 14.92
N ALA A 121 -12.97 5.92 15.10
CA ALA A 121 -12.81 4.82 14.17
C ALA A 121 -13.82 3.70 14.45
N PHE A 122 -14.54 3.26 13.42
CA PHE A 122 -15.61 2.27 13.52
C PHE A 122 -15.35 1.06 12.61
N GLY A 123 -15.72 -0.12 13.12
CA GLY A 123 -15.90 -1.34 12.32
C GLY A 123 -17.38 -1.68 12.23
N ALA A 124 -17.85 -2.07 11.05
CA ALA A 124 -19.21 -2.52 10.81
C ALA A 124 -19.23 -3.85 10.05
N VAL A 125 -20.10 -4.77 10.48
CA VAL A 125 -20.20 -6.12 9.93
C VAL A 125 -21.61 -6.39 9.43
N SER A 126 -21.72 -7.04 8.27
CA SER A 126 -22.98 -7.58 7.73
C SER A 126 -22.84 -9.06 7.43
N LEU A 127 -23.84 -9.84 7.85
CA LEU A 127 -23.96 -11.27 7.60
C LEU A 127 -25.21 -11.59 6.75
N ASP A 128 -25.73 -10.59 6.03
CA ASP A 128 -26.92 -10.69 5.18
C ASP A 128 -26.74 -9.93 3.85
N ASP A 129 -25.56 -10.05 3.24
CA ASP A 129 -25.17 -9.42 1.97
C ASP A 129 -25.38 -7.89 1.96
N GLY A 130 -25.09 -7.25 3.09
CA GLY A 130 -25.16 -5.80 3.25
C GLY A 130 -26.57 -5.26 3.51
N ALA A 131 -27.58 -6.12 3.71
CA ALA A 131 -28.94 -5.67 3.95
C ALA A 131 -29.07 -4.94 5.30
N THR A 132 -28.38 -5.41 6.33
CA THR A 132 -28.25 -4.80 7.66
C THR A 132 -26.80 -4.84 8.17
N TRP A 133 -26.44 -3.91 9.04
CA TRP A 133 -25.07 -3.72 9.53
C TRP A 133 -25.04 -3.55 11.04
N LYS A 134 -24.11 -4.23 11.72
CA LYS A 134 -23.80 -4.06 13.14
C LYS A 134 -22.51 -3.26 13.27
N ARG A 135 -22.57 -2.11 13.95
CA ARG A 135 -21.45 -1.16 14.10
C ARG A 135 -20.85 -1.22 15.51
N THR A 136 -19.52 -1.15 15.59
CA THR A 136 -18.72 -1.09 16.82
C THR A 136 -17.77 0.11 16.75
N ASN A 137 -17.73 0.92 17.82
CA ASN A 137 -16.71 1.97 17.98
C ASN A 137 -15.42 1.32 18.49
N LEU A 138 -14.36 1.35 17.68
CA LEU A 138 -13.09 0.68 17.99
C LEU A 138 -12.14 1.61 18.76
N SER A 139 -12.16 2.91 18.49
CA SER A 139 -11.26 3.88 19.14
C SER A 139 -11.84 4.46 20.42
N ASN A 140 -13.11 4.86 20.40
CA ASN A 140 -13.78 5.59 21.48
C ASN A 140 -12.89 6.69 22.12
N SER A 141 -12.21 7.47 21.27
CA SER A 141 -11.16 8.42 21.62
C SER A 141 -11.52 9.88 21.30
N ALA A 142 -12.57 10.14 20.51
CA ALA A 142 -12.96 11.48 20.08
C ALA A 142 -13.18 12.50 21.21
N HIS A 143 -13.50 12.01 22.41
CA HIS A 143 -13.75 12.81 23.62
C HIS A 143 -12.56 12.84 24.59
N LEU A 144 -11.48 12.13 24.29
CA LEU A 144 -10.27 12.05 25.08
C LEU A 144 -9.23 13.05 24.56
N SER A 145 -8.17 13.28 25.33
CA SER A 145 -7.03 14.10 24.92
C SER A 145 -5.76 13.54 25.54
N SER A 146 -4.67 13.52 24.76
CA SER A 146 -3.32 13.17 25.22
C SER A 146 -2.34 14.33 25.12
N PHE A 147 -2.78 15.49 24.63
CA PHE A 147 -1.93 16.64 24.34
C PHE A 147 -2.60 17.95 24.74
N THR A 148 -1.81 18.87 25.29
CA THR A 148 -2.24 20.23 25.61
C THR A 148 -1.47 21.19 24.75
N LEU A 149 -2.19 21.99 23.96
CA LEU A 149 -1.63 23.01 23.07
C LEU A 149 -0.91 24.12 23.85
N LYS A 150 -0.09 24.91 23.15
CA LYS A 150 0.64 26.08 23.70
C LYS A 150 -0.29 27.13 24.32
N ASP A 151 -1.53 27.24 23.84
CA ASP A 151 -2.55 28.15 24.38
C ASP A 151 -3.20 27.62 25.68
N GLY A 152 -2.96 26.35 26.02
CA GLY A 152 -3.46 25.69 27.22
C GLY A 152 -4.70 24.84 27.00
N ASP A 153 -5.25 24.80 25.79
CA ASP A 153 -6.42 23.99 25.47
C ASP A 153 -6.03 22.52 25.20
N ALA A 154 -6.91 21.60 25.57
CA ALA A 154 -6.72 20.18 25.34
C ALA A 154 -7.09 19.84 23.89
N PHE A 155 -6.16 19.22 23.14
CA PHE A 155 -6.44 18.81 21.76
C PHE A 155 -7.19 17.47 21.78
N PRO A 156 -8.36 17.36 21.14
CA PRO A 156 -9.17 16.15 21.16
C PRO A 156 -8.51 14.99 20.41
N GLY A 157 -8.89 13.76 20.76
CA GLY A 157 -8.60 12.61 19.93
C GLY A 157 -9.28 12.74 18.58
N ASP A 158 -8.53 12.46 17.51
CA ASP A 158 -9.04 12.59 16.15
C ASP A 158 -8.50 11.47 15.26
N ALA A 159 -9.33 10.51 14.88
CA ALA A 159 -8.97 9.46 13.95
C ALA A 159 -9.15 9.93 12.50
N HIS A 160 -8.08 10.12 11.75
CA HIS A 160 -8.12 10.78 10.42
C HIS A 160 -7.66 9.93 9.22
N ASN A 161 -7.19 8.71 9.49
CA ASN A 161 -6.79 7.74 8.48
C ASN A 161 -7.06 6.33 9.00
N MET A 162 -7.63 5.45 8.17
CA MET A 162 -8.07 4.13 8.58
C MET A 162 -8.07 3.17 7.40
N THR A 163 -7.65 1.93 7.66
CA THR A 163 -7.71 0.82 6.70
C THR A 163 -7.78 -0.50 7.45
N PHE A 164 -7.94 -1.61 6.73
CA PHE A 164 -8.05 -2.93 7.33
C PHE A 164 -7.67 -4.03 6.33
N ALA A 165 -7.37 -5.20 6.86
CA ALA A 165 -7.17 -6.43 6.09
C ALA A 165 -8.02 -7.57 6.67
N ILE A 166 -8.34 -8.55 5.83
CA ILE A 166 -9.06 -9.77 6.21
C ILE A 166 -8.18 -10.97 5.83
N ALA A 167 -8.02 -11.92 6.75
CA ALA A 167 -7.37 -13.20 6.48
C ALA A 167 -8.21 -14.31 7.11
N GLY A 168 -8.83 -15.15 6.27
CA GLY A 168 -9.78 -16.15 6.75
C GLY A 168 -10.95 -15.52 7.52
N ASP A 169 -11.14 -15.96 8.76
CA ASP A 169 -12.16 -15.49 9.71
C ASP A 169 -11.71 -14.29 10.56
N LYS A 170 -10.48 -13.79 10.34
CA LYS A 170 -9.84 -12.74 11.14
C LYS A 170 -9.80 -11.41 10.40
N VAL A 171 -9.86 -10.33 11.16
CA VAL A 171 -9.87 -8.94 10.68
C VAL A 171 -8.92 -8.11 11.52
N LEU A 172 -7.93 -7.50 10.90
CA LEU A 172 -7.11 -6.48 11.54
C LEU A 172 -7.53 -5.11 11.00
N VAL A 173 -7.85 -4.21 11.92
CA VAL A 173 -8.23 -2.83 11.61
C VAL A 173 -7.17 -1.90 12.17
N GLY A 174 -6.66 -0.98 11.37
CA GLY A 174 -5.68 0.00 11.80
C GLY A 174 -6.13 1.43 11.52
N TRP A 175 -5.81 2.35 12.41
CA TRP A 175 -6.08 3.78 12.23
C TRP A 175 -4.98 4.65 12.81
N ILE A 176 -4.95 5.90 12.35
CA ILE A 176 -4.04 6.91 12.85
C ILE A 176 -4.85 7.97 13.58
N SER A 177 -4.46 8.27 14.82
CA SER A 177 -5.17 9.18 15.71
C SER A 177 -4.27 10.22 16.36
N LYS A 178 -4.80 11.43 16.60
CA LYS A 178 -4.18 12.45 17.46
C LYS A 178 -4.16 12.07 18.96
N TYR A 179 -4.93 11.06 19.35
CA TYR A 179 -4.88 10.49 20.70
C TYR A 179 -3.74 9.47 20.83
N CYS A 180 -2.79 9.77 21.71
CA CYS A 180 -1.56 9.02 21.95
C CYS A 180 -1.40 8.67 23.44
N ASP A 181 -2.48 8.27 24.11
CA ASP A 181 -2.47 7.76 25.48
C ASP A 181 -3.23 6.41 25.60
N GLY A 182 -2.86 5.56 26.55
CA GLY A 182 -3.46 4.22 26.71
C GLY A 182 -2.98 3.15 25.71
N GLY A 183 -3.75 2.05 25.58
CA GLY A 183 -3.52 0.97 24.61
C GLY A 183 -2.40 -0.02 24.94
N SER A 184 -1.85 0.01 26.16
CA SER A 184 -0.79 -0.90 26.67
C SER A 184 0.27 -1.30 25.64
N PRO A 185 0.93 -0.33 24.98
CA PRO A 185 1.86 -0.59 23.88
C PRO A 185 3.03 -1.48 24.32
N LEU A 186 3.49 -2.36 23.43
CA LEU A 186 4.59 -3.29 23.67
C LEU A 186 5.86 -2.57 24.16
N TYR A 187 6.23 -1.45 23.51
CA TYR A 187 7.39 -0.62 23.88
C TYR A 187 7.31 0.10 25.24
N ARG A 188 6.17 0.02 25.97
CA ARG A 188 6.04 0.53 27.36
C ARG A 188 5.61 -0.54 28.36
N LEU A 189 5.65 -1.82 28.00
CA LEU A 189 5.46 -2.86 29.00
C LEU A 189 6.55 -2.75 30.06
N ASN A 190 6.17 -2.96 31.31
CA ASN A 190 7.13 -2.98 32.41
C ASN A 190 7.92 -4.30 32.42
N ASP A 191 9.06 -4.31 33.10
CA ASP A 191 9.97 -5.46 33.14
C ASP A 191 9.28 -6.77 33.56
N GLU A 192 8.32 -6.70 34.49
CA GLU A 192 7.58 -7.88 34.97
C GLU A 192 6.66 -8.48 33.89
N LYS A 193 5.91 -7.63 33.17
CA LYS A 193 5.06 -8.06 32.06
C LYS A 193 5.89 -8.53 30.87
N MET A 194 7.01 -7.84 30.59
CA MET A 194 7.96 -8.24 29.56
C MET A 194 8.57 -9.62 29.83
N GLU A 195 9.01 -9.87 31.05
CA GLU A 195 9.53 -11.19 31.45
C GLU A 195 8.45 -12.27 31.34
N THR A 196 7.22 -11.96 31.75
CA THR A 196 6.09 -12.89 31.62
C THR A 196 5.81 -13.24 30.16
N LEU A 197 5.83 -12.26 29.26
CA LEU A 197 5.65 -12.47 27.83
C LEU A 197 6.76 -13.35 27.25
N ARG A 198 8.03 -13.04 27.55
CA ARG A 198 9.19 -13.84 27.09
C ARG A 198 9.17 -15.27 27.61
N LEU A 199 8.71 -15.49 28.84
CA LEU A 199 8.56 -16.84 29.40
C LEU A 199 7.42 -17.64 28.76
N ALA A 200 6.33 -16.97 28.37
CA ALA A 200 5.18 -17.59 27.72
C ALA A 200 5.45 -17.89 26.24
N PHE A 201 6.22 -17.03 25.57
CA PHE A 201 6.53 -17.10 24.13
C PHE A 201 8.04 -16.94 23.90
N PRO A 202 8.87 -17.92 24.30
CA PRO A 202 10.33 -17.85 24.17
C PRO A 202 10.84 -17.83 22.72
N GLU A 203 9.98 -18.12 21.75
CA GLU A 203 10.25 -18.06 20.32
C GLU A 203 10.21 -16.64 19.74
N LEU A 204 9.65 -15.65 20.46
CA LEU A 204 9.63 -14.26 19.99
C LEU A 204 11.05 -13.65 20.08
N PRO A 205 11.62 -13.15 18.95
CA PRO A 205 12.94 -12.55 18.96
C PRO A 205 12.99 -11.25 19.78
N ASP A 206 14.18 -10.87 20.24
CA ASP A 206 14.36 -9.63 21.01
C ASP A 206 13.93 -8.39 20.21
N ILE A 207 14.16 -8.39 18.90
CA ILE A 207 13.75 -7.32 17.98
C ILE A 207 12.21 -7.20 17.87
N TYR A 208 11.45 -8.28 18.08
CA TYR A 208 9.98 -8.25 18.11
C TYR A 208 9.47 -7.40 19.27
N VAL A 209 10.11 -7.53 20.43
CA VAL A 209 9.59 -7.02 21.71
C VAL A 209 10.30 -5.77 22.24
N THR A 210 11.49 -5.46 21.74
CA THR A 210 12.35 -4.40 22.29
C THR A 210 12.37 -3.18 21.36
N ASP A 211 12.17 -1.99 21.93
CA ASP A 211 12.28 -0.73 21.19
C ASP A 211 13.73 -0.24 21.12
N ILE A 212 14.41 -0.57 20.03
CA ILE A 212 15.72 0.00 19.62
C ILE A 212 15.57 1.07 18.52
N TRP A 213 14.33 1.33 18.10
CA TRP A 213 13.99 2.12 16.91
C TRP A 213 13.68 3.58 17.26
N GLY A 214 13.45 3.85 18.55
CA GLY A 214 13.06 5.15 19.09
C GLY A 214 11.57 5.42 18.89
N VAL A 215 10.72 4.41 19.07
CA VAL A 215 9.26 4.56 19.04
C VAL A 215 8.75 5.25 20.31
N ASN A 216 9.35 4.93 21.45
CA ASN A 216 8.95 5.45 22.75
C ASN A 216 9.43 6.88 22.97
N GLY A 217 8.50 7.76 23.33
CA GLY A 217 8.82 9.08 23.86
C GLY A 217 7.57 9.92 24.09
N THR A 218 7.77 11.22 24.27
CA THR A 218 6.69 12.18 24.46
C THR A 218 6.07 12.54 23.11
N GLN A 219 4.74 12.69 23.07
CA GLN A 219 4.03 13.16 21.89
C GLN A 219 4.51 14.59 21.52
N GLY A 220 4.89 14.78 20.26
CA GLY A 220 5.30 16.07 19.68
C GLY A 220 4.13 16.84 19.05
N SER A 221 4.44 18.00 18.48
CA SER A 221 3.50 18.84 17.73
C SER A 221 4.22 19.66 16.66
N VAL A 222 3.46 20.11 15.66
CA VAL A 222 3.90 21.03 14.61
C VAL A 222 3.05 22.30 14.66
N ASP A 223 3.69 23.45 14.51
CA ASP A 223 3.03 24.76 14.47
C ASP A 223 2.95 25.28 13.03
N TYR A 224 1.79 25.12 12.40
CA TYR A 224 1.58 25.54 11.02
C TYR A 224 1.51 27.05 10.84
N THR A 225 1.34 27.81 11.93
CA THR A 225 1.50 29.27 11.93
C THR A 225 2.88 29.65 11.44
N GLU A 226 3.91 28.91 11.85
CA GLU A 226 5.30 29.13 11.46
C GLU A 226 5.56 28.74 10.00
N GLN A 227 4.72 27.87 9.43
CA GLN A 227 4.78 27.41 8.04
C GLN A 227 3.92 28.24 7.08
N GLY A 228 3.29 29.32 7.55
CA GLY A 228 2.48 30.22 6.72
C GLY A 228 1.00 29.84 6.62
N PHE A 229 0.51 28.92 7.46
CA PHE A 229 -0.89 28.53 7.57
C PHE A 229 -1.42 28.85 8.99
N PRO A 230 -1.50 30.14 9.38
CA PRO A 230 -1.91 30.57 10.72
C PRO A 230 -3.34 30.15 11.10
N GLU A 231 -4.19 29.84 10.13
CA GLU A 231 -5.54 29.33 10.33
C GLU A 231 -5.59 27.88 10.87
N VAL A 232 -4.49 27.14 10.77
CA VAL A 232 -4.40 25.74 11.24
C VAL A 232 -3.84 25.68 12.67
N GLY A 233 -2.87 26.53 13.01
CA GLY A 233 -2.28 26.59 14.35
C GLY A 233 -1.38 25.40 14.69
N GLU A 234 -1.28 25.09 15.98
CA GLU A 234 -0.52 23.95 16.49
C GLU A 234 -1.35 22.67 16.44
N ILE A 235 -0.77 21.60 15.90
CA ILE A 235 -1.39 20.28 15.82
C ILE A 235 -0.44 19.24 16.43
N PRO A 236 -0.92 18.35 17.30
CA PRO A 236 -0.10 17.26 17.83
C PRO A 236 0.20 16.20 16.76
N TYR A 237 1.33 15.51 16.95
CA TYR A 237 1.69 14.36 16.13
C TYR A 237 0.75 13.18 16.38
N SER A 238 0.53 12.38 15.35
CA SER A 238 -0.43 11.28 15.34
C SER A 238 0.22 9.94 15.69
N CYS A 239 -0.53 9.07 16.37
CA CYS A 239 -0.14 7.70 16.70
C CYS A 239 -0.87 6.67 15.86
N VAL A 240 -0.23 5.53 15.64
CA VAL A 240 -0.84 4.35 15.01
C VAL A 240 -1.49 3.47 16.07
N TRP A 241 -2.69 3.01 15.75
CA TRP A 241 -3.51 2.11 16.56
C TRP A 241 -4.01 0.94 15.72
N ALA A 242 -4.25 -0.18 16.37
CA ALA A 242 -4.85 -1.36 15.77
C ALA A 242 -5.89 -2.01 16.67
N ALA A 243 -6.88 -2.68 16.07
CA ALA A 243 -7.83 -3.54 16.76
C ALA A 243 -8.01 -4.84 15.96
N ARG A 244 -8.10 -5.96 16.68
CA ARG A 244 -8.27 -7.29 16.11
C ARG A 244 -9.70 -7.76 16.27
N GLY A 245 -10.23 -8.41 15.26
CA GLY A 245 -11.54 -9.05 15.29
C GLY A 245 -11.49 -10.46 14.71
N GLN A 246 -12.31 -11.37 15.24
CA GLN A 246 -12.51 -12.69 14.66
C GLN A 246 -14.00 -13.01 14.58
N LEU A 247 -14.43 -13.56 13.45
CA LEU A 247 -15.79 -14.06 13.29
C LEU A 247 -15.93 -15.40 14.02
N LEU A 248 -16.71 -15.41 15.10
CA LEU A 248 -16.89 -16.57 15.95
C LEU A 248 -18.37 -16.95 16.07
N PRO A 249 -18.68 -18.24 16.29
CA PRO A 249 -20.00 -18.62 16.76
C PRO A 249 -20.23 -18.08 18.17
N VAL A 250 -21.37 -17.44 18.38
CA VAL A 250 -21.73 -16.80 19.65
C VAL A 250 -23.19 -17.09 20.03
N THR A 251 -23.49 -16.97 21.31
CA THR A 251 -24.86 -17.00 21.82
C THR A 251 -25.45 -15.59 21.77
N LEU A 252 -26.53 -15.41 21.01
CA LEU A 252 -27.16 -14.11 20.76
C LEU A 252 -28.54 -14.01 21.44
N GLY A 253 -28.91 -12.76 21.77
CA GLY A 253 -30.24 -12.43 22.27
C GLY A 253 -30.52 -12.91 23.70
N ALA A 254 -31.69 -12.53 24.23
CA ALA A 254 -32.16 -12.99 25.54
C ALA A 254 -32.71 -14.42 25.52
N ASP A 255 -32.91 -14.99 24.33
CA ASP A 255 -33.40 -16.33 24.05
C ASP A 255 -32.28 -17.35 23.78
N GLU A 256 -31.02 -16.92 23.91
CA GLU A 256 -29.81 -17.76 23.85
C GLU A 256 -29.74 -18.65 22.59
N HIS A 257 -29.92 -18.07 21.40
CA HIS A 257 -29.76 -18.80 20.15
C HIS A 257 -28.34 -18.68 19.59
N GLU A 258 -27.85 -19.72 18.92
CA GLU A 258 -26.55 -19.71 18.26
C GLU A 258 -26.58 -18.84 17.00
N GLY A 259 -25.55 -18.02 16.82
CA GLY A 259 -25.33 -17.18 15.65
C GLY A 259 -23.84 -16.89 15.46
N TYR A 260 -23.52 -15.92 14.61
CA TYR A 260 -22.15 -15.47 14.37
C TYR A 260 -22.01 -13.98 14.70
N ASP A 261 -20.83 -13.60 15.18
CA ASP A 261 -20.46 -12.21 15.45
C ASP A 261 -18.96 -12.02 15.33
N VAL A 262 -18.54 -10.80 15.00
CA VAL A 262 -17.11 -10.45 15.07
C VAL A 262 -16.83 -9.93 16.46
N VAL A 263 -16.06 -10.72 17.22
CA VAL A 263 -15.61 -10.35 18.56
C VAL A 263 -14.33 -9.54 18.43
N TRP A 264 -14.35 -8.31 18.94
CA TRP A 264 -13.23 -7.38 18.89
C TRP A 264 -12.42 -7.43 20.19
N LEU A 265 -11.09 -7.47 20.06
CA LEU A 265 -10.14 -7.27 21.17
C LEU A 265 -10.01 -5.78 21.50
N GLY A 266 -9.46 -5.50 22.68
CA GLY A 266 -9.05 -4.15 23.05
C GLY A 266 -8.04 -3.57 22.06
N ALA A 267 -8.18 -2.28 21.75
CA ALA A 267 -7.29 -1.58 20.83
C ALA A 267 -5.86 -1.49 21.38
N GLU A 268 -4.89 -1.78 20.52
CA GLU A 268 -3.46 -1.72 20.79
C GLU A 268 -2.88 -0.44 20.18
N ARG A 269 -2.10 0.28 20.97
CA ARG A 269 -1.33 1.43 20.47
C ARG A 269 0.04 0.95 20.01
N LEU A 270 0.46 1.35 18.81
CA LEU A 270 1.72 0.94 18.20
C LEU A 270 2.82 1.98 18.33
N THR A 271 2.49 3.28 18.31
CA THR A 271 3.49 4.37 18.34
C THR A 271 3.13 5.40 19.41
N SER A 272 4.06 6.30 19.78
CA SER A 272 3.83 7.27 20.88
C SER A 272 3.71 8.73 20.42
N GLY A 273 3.73 8.98 19.11
CA GLY A 273 3.61 10.32 18.55
C GLY A 273 4.89 11.15 18.71
N VAL A 274 6.05 10.51 18.87
CA VAL A 274 7.37 11.20 18.79
C VAL A 274 7.60 11.75 17.37
N ARG A 275 7.00 11.10 16.37
CA ARG A 275 6.94 11.50 14.98
C ARG A 275 5.48 11.42 14.52
N ASP A 276 5.11 12.18 13.51
CA ASP A 276 3.74 12.26 13.02
C ASP A 276 3.45 11.14 12.01
N ALA A 277 2.66 10.16 12.42
CA ALA A 277 2.26 9.06 11.56
C ALA A 277 1.26 9.49 10.48
N ASN A 278 1.42 9.00 9.26
CA ASN A 278 0.45 9.12 8.18
C ASN A 278 0.51 7.91 7.23
N ARG A 279 -0.41 7.85 6.24
CA ARG A 279 -0.41 6.85 5.16
C ARG A 279 -0.26 5.40 5.61
N LEU A 280 -1.13 4.98 6.52
CA LEU A 280 -1.24 3.58 6.92
C LEU A 280 -1.77 2.70 5.78
N GLU A 281 -1.09 1.59 5.54
CA GLU A 281 -1.46 0.50 4.64
C GLU A 281 -1.35 -0.83 5.38
N MET A 282 -2.15 -1.81 4.97
CA MET A 282 -2.23 -3.11 5.62
C MET A 282 -2.52 -4.19 4.59
N ASN A 283 -2.03 -5.39 4.84
CA ASN A 283 -2.37 -6.59 4.08
C ASN A 283 -2.22 -7.84 4.96
N ALA A 284 -2.70 -8.98 4.49
CA ALA A 284 -2.69 -10.21 5.25
C ALA A 284 -2.78 -11.44 4.34
N ASP A 285 -2.32 -12.56 4.86
CA ASP A 285 -2.55 -13.88 4.30
C ASP A 285 -3.08 -14.81 5.41
N SER A 286 -4.02 -15.69 5.07
CA SER A 286 -4.70 -16.55 6.05
C SER A 286 -3.81 -17.64 6.65
N THR A 287 -2.63 -17.86 6.10
CA THR A 287 -1.67 -18.86 6.55
C THR A 287 -0.43 -18.24 7.20
N ALA A 288 -0.08 -17.00 6.84
CA ALA A 288 1.09 -16.33 7.39
C ALA A 288 0.75 -15.36 8.54
N GLY A 289 -0.23 -14.48 8.34
CA GLY A 289 -0.56 -13.44 9.32
C GLY A 289 -0.87 -12.09 8.71
N PHE A 290 -0.76 -11.05 9.53
CA PHE A 290 -1.11 -9.67 9.19
C PHE A 290 0.10 -8.76 9.28
N MET A 291 0.15 -7.76 8.40
CA MET A 291 1.17 -6.71 8.43
C MET A 291 0.57 -5.31 8.29
N MET A 292 1.30 -4.33 8.80
CA MET A 292 0.98 -2.91 8.75
C MET A 292 2.23 -2.12 8.36
N THR A 293 2.06 -1.10 7.52
CA THR A 293 3.13 -0.14 7.20
C THR A 293 2.60 1.27 7.09
N TRP A 294 3.38 2.26 7.52
CA TRP A 294 3.01 3.68 7.49
C TRP A 294 4.25 4.54 7.35
N GLN A 295 4.08 5.83 7.04
CA GLN A 295 5.17 6.81 7.10
C GLN A 295 5.12 7.54 8.44
N GLU A 296 6.27 7.87 9.03
CA GLU A 296 6.34 8.81 10.17
C GLU A 296 7.29 9.96 9.88
N ASP A 297 6.74 11.17 9.98
CA ASP A 297 7.47 12.40 9.72
C ASP A 297 7.98 13.02 11.04
N PRO A 298 9.30 13.24 11.21
CA PRO A 298 9.85 13.80 12.43
C PRO A 298 9.46 15.26 12.71
N ASP A 299 9.17 16.05 11.67
CA ASP A 299 8.87 17.48 11.78
C ASP A 299 7.37 17.78 11.55
N GLY A 300 6.54 16.74 11.60
CA GLY A 300 5.09 16.83 11.41
C GLY A 300 4.67 16.84 9.94
N LEU A 301 3.40 16.54 9.68
CA LEU A 301 2.87 16.46 8.32
C LEU A 301 3.18 17.70 7.47
N ARG A 302 4.01 17.53 6.44
CA ARG A 302 4.34 18.65 5.56
C ARG A 302 3.20 18.99 4.59
N PRO A 303 2.72 20.25 4.54
CA PRO A 303 1.68 20.66 3.61
C PRO A 303 2.19 20.65 2.16
N GLY A 304 1.40 20.11 1.24
CA GLY A 304 1.61 20.18 -0.21
C GLY A 304 1.01 21.46 -0.82
N GLN A 305 1.53 21.89 -1.97
CA GLN A 305 1.13 23.14 -2.64
C GLN A 305 -0.24 23.11 -3.35
N GLY A 306 -0.97 21.98 -3.33
CA GLY A 306 -2.31 21.86 -3.95
C GLY A 306 -2.37 22.03 -5.48
N LEU A 307 -1.22 22.04 -6.18
CA LEU A 307 -1.13 22.28 -7.64
C LEU A 307 -1.57 21.08 -8.51
N GLY A 308 -2.19 20.06 -7.92
CA GLY A 308 -2.81 18.94 -8.63
C GLY A 308 -4.05 18.45 -7.87
N PRO A 309 -4.83 17.51 -8.44
CA PRO A 309 -6.00 16.93 -7.77
C PRO A 309 -5.54 16.08 -6.57
N GLY A 310 -5.43 16.73 -5.42
CA GLY A 310 -4.95 16.19 -4.15
C GLY A 310 -4.71 17.36 -3.20
N GLU A 311 -5.59 17.49 -2.21
CA GLU A 311 -5.56 18.55 -1.20
C GLU A 311 -4.22 18.60 -0.45
N GLY A 312 -3.89 19.78 0.07
CA GLY A 312 -2.59 20.17 0.63
C GLY A 312 -2.10 19.36 1.84
N TRP A 313 -2.81 18.31 2.28
CA TRP A 313 -2.51 17.56 3.52
C TRP A 313 -2.38 16.06 3.28
N SER A 314 -2.00 15.68 2.05
CA SER A 314 -2.02 14.27 1.62
C SER A 314 -0.81 13.44 2.10
N GLY A 315 0.17 13.99 2.82
CA GLY A 315 1.41 13.28 3.18
C GLY A 315 2.28 12.88 1.97
N ALA A 316 2.01 13.47 0.80
CA ALA A 316 2.79 13.23 -0.41
C ALA A 316 4.08 14.05 -0.45
N VAL A 317 4.18 15.10 0.34
CA VAL A 317 5.45 15.80 0.60
C VAL A 317 5.78 15.51 2.05
N VAL A 318 7.05 15.27 2.33
CA VAL A 318 7.53 14.90 3.66
C VAL A 318 8.79 15.70 3.97
N TRP A 319 9.18 15.71 5.24
CA TRP A 319 10.48 16.22 5.64
C TRP A 319 11.58 15.17 5.41
N GLN A 320 12.82 15.64 5.48
CA GLN A 320 13.97 14.75 5.49
C GLN A 320 13.93 13.88 6.76
N ASP A 321 14.62 12.74 6.79
CA ASP A 321 14.53 11.75 7.87
C ASP A 321 13.16 11.04 8.03
N THR A 322 12.20 11.29 7.13
CA THR A 322 10.91 10.56 7.14
C THR A 322 11.13 9.13 6.67
N ASP A 323 10.80 8.17 7.54
CA ASP A 323 10.92 6.74 7.26
C ASP A 323 9.55 6.06 7.12
N LEU A 324 9.58 4.91 6.46
CA LEU A 324 8.52 3.91 6.51
C LEU A 324 8.74 2.99 7.70
N TRP A 325 7.64 2.62 8.35
CA TRP A 325 7.61 1.77 9.51
C TRP A 325 6.86 0.48 9.21
N TYR A 326 7.20 -0.58 9.94
CA TYR A 326 6.62 -1.90 9.77
C TYR A 326 6.29 -2.54 11.11
N SER A 327 5.12 -3.16 11.21
CA SER A 327 4.72 -4.01 12.34
C SER A 327 3.85 -5.15 11.83
N PHE A 328 3.94 -6.31 12.47
CA PHE A 328 3.25 -7.51 12.01
C PHE A 328 2.82 -8.40 13.18
N ILE A 329 2.04 -9.42 12.85
CA ILE A 329 1.71 -10.52 13.75
C ILE A 329 1.46 -11.81 12.95
N SER A 330 2.01 -12.92 13.42
CA SER A 330 1.74 -14.26 12.87
C SER A 330 0.27 -14.64 13.05
N ILE A 331 -0.27 -15.43 12.12
CA ILE A 331 -1.65 -15.94 12.21
C ILE A 331 -1.88 -16.76 13.49
N ASP A 332 -0.86 -17.48 13.96
CA ASP A 332 -0.90 -18.36 15.14
C ASP A 332 -1.03 -17.58 16.46
N HIS A 333 -0.63 -16.31 16.46
CA HIS A 333 -0.71 -15.43 17.62
C HIS A 333 -1.90 -14.48 17.59
N PHE A 334 -2.62 -14.42 16.47
CA PHE A 334 -3.61 -13.38 16.21
C PHE A 334 -4.79 -13.41 17.19
N ASP A 335 -5.33 -14.60 17.44
CA ASP A 335 -6.52 -14.84 18.27
C ASP A 335 -6.19 -15.28 19.70
N LEU A 336 -4.92 -15.28 20.08
CA LEU A 336 -4.51 -15.57 21.46
C LEU A 336 -4.79 -14.37 22.37
N VAL A 337 -5.56 -14.62 23.43
CA VAL A 337 -5.91 -13.63 24.46
C VAL A 337 -5.41 -14.07 25.83
N GLN A 338 -5.23 -13.09 26.70
CA GLN A 338 -4.93 -13.33 28.11
C GLN A 338 -6.13 -14.03 28.76
N ASP A 339 -5.86 -15.04 29.59
CA ASP A 339 -6.88 -15.78 30.34
C ASP A 339 -7.58 -14.93 31.42
N SER A 340 -7.02 -13.77 31.73
CA SER A 340 -7.60 -12.78 32.63
C SER A 340 -7.25 -11.36 32.17
N GLN A 341 -8.03 -10.36 32.59
CA GLN A 341 -7.92 -8.98 32.07
C GLN A 341 -6.55 -8.30 32.23
N ASP A 342 -5.75 -8.69 33.23
CA ASP A 342 -4.53 -7.96 33.60
C ASP A 342 -3.29 -8.84 33.80
N THR A 343 -3.43 -10.15 33.64
CA THR A 343 -2.35 -11.12 33.85
C THR A 343 -2.34 -12.16 32.75
N LEU A 344 -1.15 -12.42 32.21
CA LEU A 344 -0.89 -13.52 31.30
C LEU A 344 -0.45 -14.74 32.12
N GLU A 345 -1.41 -15.45 32.73
CA GLU A 345 -1.12 -16.75 33.36
C GLU A 345 -1.13 -17.87 32.30
N ALA A 346 -2.05 -17.77 31.34
CA ALA A 346 -2.11 -18.59 30.13
C ALA A 346 -2.58 -17.77 28.93
N ALA A 347 -2.12 -18.14 27.74
CA ALA A 347 -2.68 -17.68 26.48
C ALA A 347 -3.71 -18.70 26.00
N ILE A 348 -4.93 -18.24 25.71
CA ILE A 348 -6.02 -19.09 25.21
C ILE A 348 -6.59 -18.51 23.91
N PRO A 349 -7.12 -19.35 23.00
CA PRO A 349 -7.82 -18.85 21.82
C PRO A 349 -9.05 -18.01 22.20
N LEU A 350 -9.34 -16.97 21.44
CA LEU A 350 -10.48 -16.07 21.68
C LEU A 350 -11.82 -16.82 21.77
N GLY A 351 -12.00 -17.86 20.95
CA GLY A 351 -13.18 -18.73 20.99
C GLY A 351 -13.38 -19.45 22.33
N GLU A 352 -12.29 -19.81 23.02
CA GLU A 352 -12.35 -20.40 24.37
C GLU A 352 -12.69 -19.33 25.41
N TYR A 353 -12.05 -18.15 25.31
CA TYR A 353 -12.31 -17.03 26.22
C TYR A 353 -13.79 -16.66 26.28
N ILE A 354 -14.43 -16.46 25.11
CA ILE A 354 -15.85 -16.05 25.05
C ILE A 354 -16.81 -17.14 25.54
N ALA A 355 -16.38 -18.40 25.58
CA ALA A 355 -17.19 -19.50 26.11
C ALA A 355 -17.20 -19.54 27.64
N THR A 356 -16.19 -18.93 28.29
CA THR A 356 -16.00 -18.94 29.75
C THR A 356 -16.21 -17.58 30.42
N GLU A 357 -15.86 -16.49 29.74
CA GLU A 357 -15.82 -15.11 30.23
C GLU A 357 -16.58 -14.21 29.23
N VAL A 358 -17.63 -13.50 29.67
CA VAL A 358 -18.53 -12.76 28.74
C VAL A 358 -18.64 -11.26 29.05
N GLU A 359 -18.12 -10.79 30.19
CA GLU A 359 -18.41 -9.42 30.67
C GLU A 359 -17.31 -8.39 30.42
N THR A 360 -16.16 -8.78 29.85
CA THR A 360 -15.02 -7.87 29.67
C THR A 360 -14.40 -7.96 28.27
N VAL A 361 -13.80 -6.85 27.83
CA VAL A 361 -13.12 -6.79 26.54
C VAL A 361 -11.84 -7.64 26.61
N PRO A 362 -11.62 -8.62 25.72
CA PRO A 362 -10.43 -9.46 25.72
C PRO A 362 -9.18 -8.65 25.37
N HIS A 363 -8.06 -8.92 26.05
CA HIS A 363 -6.76 -8.34 25.78
C HIS A 363 -5.86 -9.35 25.06
N ALA A 364 -5.06 -8.90 24.10
CA ALA A 364 -4.12 -9.75 23.37
C ALA A 364 -3.08 -10.38 24.30
N ALA A 365 -2.80 -11.68 24.11
CA ALA A 365 -1.67 -12.35 24.79
C ALA A 365 -0.34 -11.95 24.16
N VAL A 366 -0.29 -11.94 22.82
CA VAL A 366 0.86 -11.48 22.02
C VAL A 366 0.47 -10.19 21.32
N PRO A 367 1.03 -9.02 21.72
CA PRO A 367 0.82 -7.77 21.01
C PRO A 367 1.43 -7.81 19.60
N LEU A 368 1.03 -6.89 18.72
CA LEU A 368 1.75 -6.68 17.46
C LEU A 368 3.23 -6.34 17.73
N SER A 369 4.12 -6.71 16.81
CA SER A 369 5.56 -6.43 16.95
C SER A 369 5.81 -4.94 17.19
N VAL A 370 6.85 -4.59 17.96
CA VAL A 370 7.30 -3.21 18.08
C VAL A 370 7.54 -2.65 16.67
N PRO A 371 7.10 -1.42 16.36
CA PRO A 371 7.35 -0.84 15.05
C PRO A 371 8.85 -0.75 14.73
N MET A 372 9.21 -1.27 13.56
CA MET A 372 10.57 -1.30 13.05
C MET A 372 10.74 -0.29 11.92
N ARG A 373 11.93 0.31 11.79
CA ARG A 373 12.24 1.18 10.65
C ARG A 373 12.52 0.34 9.41
N LEU A 374 11.74 0.54 8.37
CA LEU A 374 11.85 -0.22 7.14
C LEU A 374 12.84 0.41 6.15
N SER A 375 12.77 1.73 5.97
CA SER A 375 13.65 2.48 5.06
C SER A 375 14.87 3.06 5.78
N ASP A 376 15.89 3.48 5.02
CA ASP A 376 17.15 4.04 5.51
C ASP A 376 17.23 5.57 5.44
N ASN A 377 16.08 6.25 5.54
CA ASN A 377 16.02 7.69 5.30
C ASN A 377 16.46 8.52 6.49
N ALA A 378 16.31 8.04 7.73
CA ALA A 378 16.79 8.76 8.91
C ALA A 378 18.31 8.70 9.06
N LYS A 379 18.91 9.84 9.43
CA LYS A 379 20.35 9.91 9.69
C LYS A 379 20.80 9.08 10.91
N CYS A 380 21.95 8.43 10.76
CA CYS A 380 22.73 7.89 11.87
C CYS A 380 24.01 8.72 12.05
N MET A 381 24.29 9.14 13.28
CA MET A 381 25.38 10.04 13.63
C MET A 381 26.52 9.27 14.30
N ALA A 382 27.75 9.45 13.84
CA ALA A 382 28.90 8.74 14.41
C ALA A 382 29.37 9.28 15.78
N ASN A 383 28.61 10.21 16.37
CA ASN A 383 28.91 10.86 17.65
C ASN A 383 28.13 10.26 18.83
N GLY A 384 27.34 9.19 18.61
CA GLY A 384 26.55 8.54 19.66
C GLY A 384 25.17 9.17 19.90
N ASN A 385 24.73 10.15 19.09
CA ASN A 385 23.44 10.83 19.26
C ASN A 385 22.37 10.35 18.25
N SER A 386 22.24 9.03 18.11
CA SER A 386 21.23 8.39 17.25
C SER A 386 20.62 7.20 17.98
N PRO A 387 19.44 6.72 17.58
CA PRO A 387 18.81 5.54 18.20
C PRO A 387 19.72 4.31 18.13
N GLU A 388 19.46 3.37 19.03
CA GLU A 388 20.32 2.23 19.33
C GLU A 388 20.56 1.35 18.10
N TYR A 389 19.55 1.19 17.22
CA TYR A 389 19.68 0.41 15.98
C TYR A 389 20.86 0.87 15.11
N CYS A 390 21.24 2.16 15.12
CA CYS A 390 22.36 2.66 14.31
C CYS A 390 23.71 2.02 14.69
N TYR A 391 23.82 1.45 15.89
CA TYR A 391 25.07 1.02 16.48
C TYR A 391 25.13 -0.48 16.80
N ILE A 392 24.02 -1.20 16.60
CA ILE A 392 23.94 -2.65 16.80
C ILE A 392 24.58 -3.38 15.61
N ASN A 393 25.16 -4.56 15.87
CA ASN A 393 25.61 -5.51 14.86
C ASN A 393 24.44 -6.46 14.54
N PHE A 394 24.08 -6.55 13.27
CA PHE A 394 23.02 -7.39 12.71
C PHE A 394 23.57 -8.39 11.68
N ASP A 395 24.84 -8.81 11.81
CA ASP A 395 25.54 -9.69 10.86
C ASP A 395 25.17 -11.17 11.02
N ASP A 396 24.15 -11.45 11.82
CA ASP A 396 23.57 -12.78 11.91
C ASP A 396 23.03 -13.23 10.54
N VAL A 397 22.98 -14.54 10.33
CA VAL A 397 22.43 -15.13 9.08
C VAL A 397 21.02 -14.61 8.80
N ASN A 398 20.24 -14.42 9.87
CA ASN A 398 18.97 -13.71 9.85
C ASN A 398 19.08 -12.50 10.79
N PRO A 399 19.22 -11.27 10.26
CA PRO A 399 19.30 -10.03 11.05
C PRO A 399 18.12 -9.84 12.02
N TYR A 400 16.97 -10.42 11.73
CA TYR A 400 15.79 -10.34 12.59
C TYR A 400 15.92 -11.15 13.90
N LEU A 401 16.80 -12.15 13.91
CA LEU A 401 17.06 -13.02 15.06
C LEU A 401 18.25 -12.54 15.92
N THR A 402 18.74 -11.32 15.69
CA THR A 402 19.86 -10.79 16.47
C THR A 402 19.51 -10.64 17.94
N ASP A 403 20.33 -11.28 18.78
CA ASP A 403 20.30 -11.13 20.24
C ASP A 403 20.74 -9.71 20.61
N LEU A 404 19.89 -8.99 21.34
CA LEU A 404 20.19 -7.61 21.69
C LEU A 404 21.13 -7.54 22.93
N PRO A 405 21.99 -6.51 23.03
CA PRO A 405 22.80 -6.31 24.22
C PRO A 405 21.95 -6.09 25.48
N ASP A 406 22.36 -6.70 26.61
CA ASP A 406 21.70 -6.55 27.91
C ASP A 406 21.58 -5.08 28.38
N ASP A 407 22.53 -4.23 27.97
CA ASP A 407 22.61 -2.80 28.34
C ASP A 407 22.58 -1.94 27.07
N LEU A 408 21.37 -1.59 26.63
CA LEU A 408 21.14 -0.76 25.45
C LEU A 408 21.71 0.67 25.60
N ASP A 409 21.78 1.20 26.82
CA ASP A 409 22.35 2.52 27.10
C ASP A 409 23.87 2.58 26.87
N ALA A 410 24.53 1.41 26.82
CA ALA A 410 25.98 1.30 26.58
C ALA A 410 26.35 1.15 25.10
N VAL A 411 25.35 1.00 24.21
CA VAL A 411 25.59 0.82 22.77
C VAL A 411 26.12 2.14 22.17
N ALA A 412 27.19 2.04 21.39
CA ALA A 412 27.88 3.20 20.80
C ALA A 412 28.48 2.83 19.44
N PRO A 413 28.80 3.81 18.57
CA PRO A 413 29.45 3.56 17.28
C PRO A 413 30.69 2.67 17.41
N SER A 414 30.76 1.60 16.61
CA SER A 414 31.88 0.66 16.61
C SER A 414 32.15 0.13 15.20
N ALA A 415 33.35 -0.42 14.97
CA ALA A 415 33.68 -1.01 13.68
C ALA A 415 32.86 -2.26 13.34
N ASP A 416 32.20 -2.86 14.34
CA ASP A 416 31.33 -4.02 14.20
C ASP A 416 29.85 -3.59 14.08
N SER A 417 29.53 -2.28 14.10
CA SER A 417 28.15 -1.81 13.97
C SER A 417 27.71 -1.85 12.51
N THR A 418 26.64 -2.59 12.18
CA THR A 418 26.19 -2.79 10.79
C THR A 418 25.86 -1.47 10.09
N PHE A 419 25.24 -0.53 10.79
CA PHE A 419 24.85 0.78 10.25
C PHE A 419 25.80 1.93 10.58
N CYS A 420 26.90 1.67 11.32
CA CYS A 420 27.86 2.71 11.71
C CYS A 420 29.29 2.16 11.87
N SER A 421 29.73 1.33 10.92
CA SER A 421 31.05 0.67 10.93
C SER A 421 32.21 1.65 10.73
N THR A 422 31.95 2.74 10.01
CA THR A 422 32.86 3.88 9.86
C THR A 422 32.08 5.19 9.80
N SER A 423 32.77 6.31 9.63
CA SER A 423 32.14 7.62 9.51
C SER A 423 32.70 8.46 8.37
N VAL A 424 31.88 9.40 7.91
CA VAL A 424 32.27 10.45 6.97
C VAL A 424 31.91 11.80 7.57
N SER A 425 32.87 12.74 7.53
CA SER A 425 32.63 14.12 7.94
C SER A 425 32.11 14.89 6.74
N TRP A 426 30.89 15.42 6.85
CA TRP A 426 30.18 16.07 5.77
C TRP A 426 29.74 17.47 6.17
N THR A 427 29.80 18.42 5.23
CA THR A 427 29.33 19.79 5.42
C THR A 427 27.96 19.91 4.77
N PRO A 428 26.89 20.14 5.55
CA PRO A 428 25.57 20.35 4.98
C PRO A 428 25.54 21.56 4.02
N PRO A 429 24.80 21.49 2.90
CA PRO A 429 24.60 22.62 2.00
C PRO A 429 24.11 23.86 2.75
N GLY A 430 24.73 25.01 2.49
CA GLY A 430 24.44 26.28 3.18
C GLY A 430 25.27 26.55 4.43
N GLU A 431 25.95 25.54 4.99
CA GLU A 431 26.85 25.69 6.14
C GLU A 431 28.33 25.89 5.74
N GLU A 432 28.64 26.00 4.44
CA GLU A 432 30.03 26.09 3.94
C GLU A 432 30.72 27.36 4.44
N SER A 433 29.96 28.43 4.64
CA SER A 433 30.46 29.71 5.15
C SER A 433 30.72 29.71 6.66
N ASN A 434 30.04 28.83 7.41
CA ASN A 434 30.19 28.66 8.85
C ASN A 434 31.24 27.60 9.21
N GLY A 435 31.55 26.69 8.29
CA GLY A 435 32.48 25.58 8.50
C GLY A 435 31.94 24.49 9.42
N THR A 436 30.62 24.43 9.61
CA THR A 436 29.94 23.42 10.43
C THR A 436 29.99 22.08 9.68
N THR A 437 30.47 21.03 10.35
CA THR A 437 30.49 19.65 9.82
C THR A 437 29.71 18.75 10.75
N ILE A 438 29.11 17.71 10.18
CA ILE A 438 28.49 16.61 10.91
C ILE A 438 29.20 15.31 10.56
N ASP A 439 29.36 14.45 11.56
CA ASP A 439 29.94 13.13 11.38
C ASP A 439 28.80 12.11 11.21
N LEU A 440 28.63 11.66 9.98
CA LEU A 440 27.60 10.70 9.58
C LEU A 440 28.15 9.28 9.66
N CYS A 441 27.29 8.34 10.04
CA CYS A 441 27.60 6.92 9.98
C CYS A 441 27.63 6.43 8.53
N VAL A 442 28.56 5.52 8.27
CA VAL A 442 28.66 4.74 7.05
C VAL A 442 28.42 3.29 7.44
N ALA A 443 27.43 2.66 6.82
CA ALA A 443 27.09 1.26 7.02
C ALA A 443 28.16 0.34 6.43
N GLU A 444 28.18 -0.93 6.82
CA GLU A 444 29.11 -1.94 6.28
C GLU A 444 28.96 -2.16 4.77
N ASP A 445 27.74 -2.02 4.26
CA ASP A 445 27.42 -2.02 2.83
C ASP A 445 27.79 -0.71 2.12
N THR A 446 28.50 0.19 2.80
CA THR A 446 29.02 1.48 2.35
C THR A 446 27.98 2.60 2.15
N ARG A 447 26.70 2.37 2.48
CA ARG A 447 25.69 3.43 2.48
C ARG A 447 26.03 4.51 3.50
N VAL A 448 25.81 5.78 3.14
CA VAL A 448 25.90 6.90 4.07
C VAL A 448 24.51 7.23 4.57
N LEU A 449 24.27 7.04 5.87
CA LEU A 449 22.98 7.30 6.51
C LEU A 449 22.85 8.80 6.84
N GLY A 450 22.66 9.60 5.80
CA GLY A 450 22.81 11.05 5.83
C GLY A 450 21.54 11.86 6.12
N GLY A 451 20.35 11.25 6.10
CA GLY A 451 19.13 11.96 6.48
C GLY A 451 18.57 12.94 5.45
N ARG A 452 18.97 12.84 4.17
CA ARG A 452 18.66 13.85 3.12
C ARG A 452 17.46 13.52 2.24
N VAL A 453 16.84 12.39 2.49
CA VAL A 453 15.72 11.84 1.74
C VAL A 453 14.56 11.60 2.69
N GLY A 454 13.39 11.30 2.15
CA GLY A 454 12.22 10.97 2.96
C GLY A 454 11.22 10.14 2.17
N ALA A 455 10.87 8.97 2.71
CA ALA A 455 9.93 8.05 2.09
C ALA A 455 8.48 8.37 2.46
N SER A 456 7.59 8.10 1.52
CA SER A 456 6.18 8.45 1.63
C SER A 456 5.30 7.52 0.79
N ARG A 457 4.01 7.49 1.13
CA ARG A 457 2.97 6.80 0.36
C ARG A 457 3.32 5.35 0.04
N PRO A 458 3.59 4.53 1.06
CA PRO A 458 3.77 3.10 0.83
C PRO A 458 2.54 2.51 0.13
N ARG A 459 2.75 1.42 -0.61
CA ARG A 459 1.69 0.49 -1.03
C ARG A 459 2.20 -0.92 -0.88
N VAL A 460 1.35 -1.81 -0.42
CA VAL A 460 1.76 -3.16 -0.08
C VAL A 460 0.78 -4.21 -0.60
N ASN A 461 1.34 -5.36 -0.99
CA ASN A 461 0.65 -6.62 -1.16
C ASN A 461 1.44 -7.73 -0.48
N VAL A 462 0.77 -8.83 -0.17
CA VAL A 462 1.35 -10.01 0.47
C VAL A 462 1.01 -11.23 -0.37
N GLN A 463 1.97 -12.13 -0.55
CA GLN A 463 1.76 -13.38 -1.28
C GLN A 463 2.27 -14.57 -0.48
N PRO A 464 1.47 -15.65 -0.32
CA PRO A 464 1.84 -16.78 0.50
C PRO A 464 2.97 -17.60 -0.12
N TYR A 465 3.74 -18.22 0.76
CA TYR A 465 4.72 -19.24 0.43
C TYR A 465 4.76 -20.28 1.57
N ASN A 466 5.37 -21.44 1.31
CA ASN A 466 5.60 -22.48 2.31
C ASN A 466 6.99 -22.29 2.94
N SER A 467 7.12 -22.22 4.26
CA SER A 467 8.32 -22.02 5.11
C SER A 467 9.52 -22.90 4.78
N ALA A 468 9.34 -24.02 4.07
CA ALA A 468 10.43 -24.69 3.35
C ALA A 468 11.13 -23.77 2.31
N TYR A 469 10.64 -22.55 2.15
CA TYR A 469 11.15 -21.42 1.38
C TYR A 469 12.07 -20.49 2.18
N VAL A 470 11.99 -20.43 3.51
CA VAL A 470 12.90 -19.59 4.29
C VAL A 470 14.19 -20.36 4.52
N LEU A 471 15.33 -19.76 4.20
CA LEU A 471 16.62 -20.36 4.53
C LEU A 471 16.87 -20.20 6.04
N ASP A 472 16.42 -21.16 6.82
CA ASP A 472 16.65 -21.20 8.26
C ASP A 472 17.12 -22.59 8.74
N SER A 473 17.20 -22.77 10.06
CA SER A 473 17.63 -24.02 10.69
C SER A 473 16.47 -24.96 11.08
N GLU A 474 15.24 -24.53 10.84
CA GLU A 474 14.01 -25.21 11.21
C GLU A 474 13.54 -26.16 10.10
N THR A 475 12.70 -27.13 10.47
CA THR A 475 12.07 -27.99 9.48
C THR A 475 10.84 -27.28 8.94
N GLY A 476 10.93 -26.71 7.74
CA GLY A 476 9.80 -26.13 7.04
C GLY A 476 8.63 -27.10 6.86
N THR A 477 7.42 -26.55 6.67
CA THR A 477 6.22 -27.37 6.51
C THR A 477 6.00 -27.78 5.05
N VAL A 478 4.88 -28.46 4.79
CA VAL A 478 4.49 -28.88 3.43
C VAL A 478 3.41 -27.92 2.89
N GLY A 479 2.65 -27.24 3.78
CA GLY A 479 1.63 -26.25 3.40
C GLY A 479 2.15 -24.81 3.43
N TYR A 480 1.31 -23.87 2.99
CA TYR A 480 1.59 -22.44 3.20
C TYR A 480 1.51 -22.07 4.69
N ASP A 481 2.48 -21.31 5.15
CA ASP A 481 2.65 -20.85 6.54
C ASP A 481 3.54 -19.59 6.65
N GLY A 482 3.98 -19.03 5.51
CA GLY A 482 4.76 -17.80 5.42
C GLY A 482 4.26 -16.93 4.27
N ALA A 483 4.71 -15.67 4.20
CA ALA A 483 4.34 -14.80 3.09
C ALA A 483 5.39 -13.74 2.78
N VAL A 484 5.54 -13.43 1.49
CA VAL A 484 6.40 -12.34 1.03
C VAL A 484 5.63 -11.04 1.03
N VAL A 485 6.19 -10.03 1.67
CA VAL A 485 5.74 -8.64 1.55
C VAL A 485 6.30 -8.06 0.25
N ILE A 486 5.43 -7.43 -0.53
CA ILE A 486 5.76 -6.73 -1.78
C ILE A 486 5.34 -5.28 -1.61
N MET A 487 6.28 -4.37 -1.65
CA MET A 487 6.04 -2.99 -1.29
C MET A 487 6.78 -2.02 -2.21
N GLY A 488 6.21 -0.83 -2.38
CA GLY A 488 6.92 0.28 -2.99
C GLY A 488 6.50 1.61 -2.39
N ALA A 489 7.40 2.57 -2.43
CA ALA A 489 7.23 3.87 -1.80
C ALA A 489 7.93 5.00 -2.56
N GLU A 490 7.36 6.20 -2.44
CA GLU A 490 7.89 7.41 -3.03
C GLU A 490 8.97 8.02 -2.12
N GLU A 491 10.21 8.06 -2.58
CA GLU A 491 11.31 8.71 -1.86
C GLU A 491 11.60 10.09 -2.44
N SER A 492 11.59 11.11 -1.58
CA SER A 492 11.88 12.49 -1.97
C SER A 492 13.37 12.70 -2.17
N LYS A 493 13.74 13.39 -3.26
CA LYS A 493 15.14 13.67 -3.62
C LYS A 493 15.64 14.96 -2.97
N ALA A 494 16.92 14.94 -2.58
CA ALA A 494 17.74 16.12 -2.23
C ALA A 494 17.06 17.13 -1.28
N LEU A 495 16.50 16.67 -0.16
CA LEU A 495 15.92 17.56 0.84
C LEU A 495 17.04 18.34 1.58
N GLY A 496 16.73 19.57 2.00
CA GLY A 496 17.59 20.36 2.90
C GLY A 496 18.45 21.48 2.30
N SER A 497 18.38 21.82 1.01
CA SER A 497 19.04 23.03 0.47
C SER A 497 18.04 24.15 0.16
N LEU A 498 18.22 25.32 0.80
CA LEU A 498 17.42 26.52 0.53
C LEU A 498 18.11 27.51 -0.42
N ASP A 499 19.42 27.39 -0.63
CA ASP A 499 20.24 28.43 -1.28
C ASP A 499 21.02 27.98 -2.54
N THR A 500 20.91 26.71 -2.95
CA THR A 500 21.50 26.19 -4.20
C THR A 500 20.45 25.44 -5.01
N ASP A 501 20.55 25.52 -6.35
CA ASP A 501 19.72 24.70 -7.24
C ASP A 501 19.99 23.23 -6.88
N PRO A 502 18.98 22.46 -6.45
CA PRO A 502 19.17 21.09 -6.02
C PRO A 502 19.71 20.26 -7.19
N LEU A 503 20.70 19.41 -6.90
CA LEU A 503 21.30 18.50 -7.87
C LEU A 503 20.27 17.54 -8.49
N GLU A 504 19.24 17.19 -7.73
CA GLU A 504 18.18 16.26 -8.12
C GLU A 504 16.84 16.79 -7.62
N ILE A 505 15.79 16.67 -8.42
CA ILE A 505 14.43 17.15 -8.06
C ILE A 505 13.39 16.06 -8.20
N GLY A 506 12.36 16.14 -7.35
CA GLY A 506 11.21 15.26 -7.41
C GLY A 506 11.40 14.02 -6.54
N LYS A 507 11.09 12.84 -7.10
CA LYS A 507 10.94 11.60 -6.36
C LYS A 507 11.47 10.39 -7.10
N ASN A 508 12.11 9.50 -6.36
CA ASN A 508 12.43 8.14 -6.79
C ASN A 508 11.34 7.18 -6.34
N MET A 509 11.21 6.09 -7.11
CA MET A 509 10.33 4.99 -6.74
C MET A 509 11.15 3.83 -6.21
N GLN A 510 11.12 3.64 -4.89
CA GLN A 510 11.79 2.52 -4.23
C GLN A 510 10.87 1.32 -4.12
N TYR A 511 11.43 0.12 -4.30
CA TYR A 511 10.76 -1.16 -4.22
C TYR A 511 11.41 -2.03 -3.14
N TYR A 512 10.58 -2.68 -2.34
CA TYR A 512 11.00 -3.49 -1.21
C TYR A 512 10.29 -4.83 -1.27
N THR A 513 11.02 -5.89 -0.96
CA THR A 513 10.42 -7.19 -0.76
C THR A 513 11.21 -7.99 0.26
N PHE A 514 10.48 -8.58 1.21
CA PHE A 514 11.05 -9.23 2.38
C PHE A 514 10.01 -10.18 2.97
N ASP A 515 10.45 -11.03 3.89
CA ASP A 515 9.54 -11.95 4.56
C ASP A 515 8.65 -11.25 5.60
N LEU A 516 7.37 -11.64 5.68
CA LEU A 516 6.40 -11.04 6.61
C LEU A 516 6.82 -11.22 8.07
N ALA A 517 7.33 -12.41 8.43
CA ALA A 517 7.67 -12.78 9.81
C ALA A 517 9.15 -12.58 10.16
N ASN A 518 10.02 -12.50 9.15
CA ASN A 518 11.44 -12.20 9.24
C ASN A 518 11.75 -10.93 8.44
N PRO A 519 11.27 -9.76 8.88
CA PRO A 519 11.39 -8.55 8.11
C PRO A 519 12.85 -8.10 7.98
N SER A 520 13.18 -7.59 6.80
CA SER A 520 14.36 -6.74 6.61
C SER A 520 14.04 -5.31 7.05
N PHE A 521 15.05 -4.59 7.55
CA PHE A 521 14.89 -3.26 8.13
C PHE A 521 16.03 -2.35 7.70
N VAL A 522 15.81 -1.03 7.74
CA VAL A 522 16.77 -0.01 7.29
C VAL A 522 17.28 -0.30 5.87
N MET A 523 16.36 -0.60 4.97
CA MET A 523 16.62 -0.92 3.56
C MET A 523 16.69 0.33 2.70
N GLN A 524 17.58 0.32 1.71
CA GLN A 524 17.58 1.29 0.61
C GLN A 524 16.45 1.05 -0.40
N GLY A 525 16.14 -0.22 -0.65
CA GLY A 525 15.20 -0.64 -1.70
C GLY A 525 15.79 -0.59 -3.11
N GLY A 526 15.15 -1.30 -4.04
CA GLY A 526 15.49 -1.28 -5.46
C GLY A 526 14.79 -0.14 -6.20
N GLN A 527 15.54 0.65 -6.96
CA GLN A 527 14.99 1.82 -7.66
C GLN A 527 14.27 1.42 -8.97
N LEU A 528 12.98 1.72 -9.10
CA LEU A 528 12.15 1.33 -10.25
C LEU A 528 12.24 2.28 -11.46
N ASN A 529 12.46 3.57 -11.20
CA ASN A 529 12.66 4.56 -12.26
C ASN A 529 14.08 4.49 -12.82
N TRP A 530 14.20 4.57 -14.15
CA TRP A 530 15.43 4.42 -14.92
C TRP A 530 16.12 5.78 -15.16
N PRO A 531 17.36 5.79 -15.71
CA PRO A 531 18.05 7.03 -16.05
C PRO A 531 17.20 7.98 -16.88
N ALA A 532 17.23 9.27 -16.53
CA ALA A 532 16.62 10.31 -17.34
C ALA A 532 17.40 10.49 -18.65
N LYS A 533 16.66 10.56 -19.76
CA LYS A 533 17.22 10.81 -21.09
C LYS A 533 16.94 12.25 -21.52
N ASN A 534 17.89 12.84 -22.22
CA ASN A 534 17.73 14.14 -22.82
C ASN A 534 16.77 14.04 -24.02
N PRO A 535 15.64 14.77 -24.03
CA PRO A 535 14.66 14.71 -25.12
C PRO A 535 15.18 15.10 -26.50
N GLU A 536 16.24 15.92 -26.58
CA GLU A 536 16.82 16.37 -27.85
C GLU A 536 17.80 15.35 -28.46
N THR A 537 18.48 14.57 -27.62
CA THR A 537 19.55 13.65 -28.05
C THR A 537 19.21 12.18 -27.91
N GLY A 538 18.23 11.84 -27.07
CA GLY A 538 17.88 10.46 -26.70
C GLY A 538 18.94 9.75 -25.85
N LEU A 539 19.94 10.48 -25.33
CA LEU A 539 21.01 9.94 -24.48
C LEU A 539 20.77 10.28 -23.02
N ASP A 540 21.27 9.44 -22.12
CA ASP A 540 21.24 9.69 -20.67
C ASP A 540 21.90 11.03 -20.31
N TYR A 541 21.34 11.71 -19.30
CA TYR A 541 22.03 12.83 -18.69
C TYR A 541 23.35 12.39 -18.03
N PRO A 542 24.35 13.29 -17.92
CA PRO A 542 25.56 12.99 -17.18
C PRO A 542 25.24 12.56 -15.74
N MET A 543 25.95 11.55 -15.25
CA MET A 543 25.83 11.13 -13.86
C MET A 543 26.15 12.29 -12.90
N LEU A 544 25.43 12.32 -11.78
CA LEU A 544 25.55 13.29 -10.72
C LEU A 544 26.63 12.87 -9.73
N VAL A 545 27.35 13.86 -9.18
CA VAL A 545 28.41 13.62 -8.20
C VAL A 545 27.80 13.39 -6.83
N ASP A 546 28.23 12.32 -6.15
CA ASP A 546 27.81 12.06 -4.78
C ASP A 546 28.47 13.03 -3.80
N GLU A 547 27.65 13.70 -3.01
CA GLU A 547 28.08 14.75 -2.09
C GLU A 547 28.86 14.25 -0.88
N TYR A 548 28.75 12.95 -0.57
CA TYR A 548 29.52 12.30 0.49
C TYR A 548 30.89 11.83 0.01
N GLY A 549 31.22 12.06 -1.27
CA GLY A 549 32.47 11.62 -1.89
C GLY A 549 32.46 10.16 -2.34
N GLY A 550 31.28 9.55 -2.45
CA GLY A 550 31.07 8.24 -3.06
C GLY A 550 31.12 8.27 -4.60
N PRO A 551 30.82 7.14 -5.27
CA PRO A 551 30.73 7.08 -6.72
C PRO A 551 29.54 7.89 -7.26
N ASP A 552 29.69 8.39 -8.49
CA ASP A 552 28.64 9.14 -9.21
C ASP A 552 27.40 8.25 -9.46
N PHE A 553 26.23 8.86 -9.56
CA PHE A 553 24.95 8.16 -9.70
C PHE A 553 24.08 8.74 -10.82
N TYR A 554 23.09 7.98 -11.29
CA TYR A 554 22.25 8.40 -12.41
C TYR A 554 21.23 9.48 -12.01
N ASP A 555 21.10 10.51 -12.85
CA ASP A 555 19.94 11.39 -12.81
C ASP A 555 18.70 10.64 -13.30
N THR A 556 17.53 10.95 -12.75
CA THR A 556 16.29 10.24 -13.06
C THR A 556 15.08 11.16 -13.08
N GLU A 557 14.10 10.78 -13.90
CA GLU A 557 12.85 11.51 -13.99
C GLU A 557 12.03 11.40 -12.70
N ILE A 558 11.03 12.27 -12.56
CA ILE A 558 10.15 12.25 -11.39
C ILE A 558 9.22 11.06 -11.50
N SER A 559 9.39 10.07 -10.61
CA SER A 559 8.54 8.89 -10.55
C SER A 559 7.74 8.84 -9.26
N ARG A 560 6.47 8.45 -9.34
CA ARG A 560 5.51 8.52 -8.23
C ARG A 560 4.31 7.61 -8.43
N ARG A 561 3.42 7.60 -7.44
CA ARG A 561 2.10 6.94 -7.44
C ARG A 561 2.21 5.45 -7.71
N PHE A 562 3.09 4.77 -6.99
CA PHE A 562 3.20 3.33 -7.11
C PHE A 562 1.88 2.62 -6.84
N SER A 563 1.67 1.56 -7.61
CA SER A 563 0.63 0.57 -7.44
C SER A 563 1.21 -0.72 -7.97
N HIS A 564 0.66 -1.85 -7.57
CA HIS A 564 1.05 -3.12 -8.16
C HIS A 564 -0.10 -4.09 -8.07
N PHE A 565 0.03 -5.17 -8.81
CA PHE A 565 -0.72 -6.39 -8.59
C PHE A 565 0.26 -7.55 -8.73
N SER A 566 0.16 -8.47 -7.78
CA SER A 566 0.93 -9.70 -7.71
C SER A 566 -0.03 -10.86 -7.54
N GLN A 567 0.44 -12.05 -7.85
CA GLN A 567 -0.31 -13.30 -7.71
C GLN A 567 0.53 -14.31 -6.92
N ALA A 568 -0.11 -15.30 -6.34
CA ALA A 568 0.58 -16.36 -5.61
C ALA A 568 1.36 -17.27 -6.58
N MET A 569 2.40 -17.94 -6.11
CA MET A 569 3.28 -18.75 -6.95
C MET A 569 2.54 -19.84 -7.74
N HIS A 570 1.52 -20.47 -7.14
CA HIS A 570 0.70 -21.50 -7.79
C HIS A 570 -0.19 -20.95 -8.92
N GLN A 571 -0.33 -19.63 -9.02
CA GLN A 571 -1.10 -18.97 -10.07
C GLN A 571 -0.23 -18.51 -11.24
N PHE A 572 1.09 -18.69 -11.21
CA PHE A 572 1.95 -18.25 -12.30
C PHE A 572 1.60 -19.00 -13.59
N GLY A 573 1.43 -18.25 -14.69
CA GLY A 573 1.21 -18.82 -16.02
C GLY A 573 2.52 -19.27 -16.67
N ASP A 574 2.46 -19.62 -17.95
CA ASP A 574 3.61 -20.11 -18.71
C ASP A 574 4.71 -19.07 -18.83
N SER A 575 4.38 -17.77 -18.73
CA SER A 575 5.37 -16.69 -18.76
C SER A 575 6.11 -16.51 -17.44
N LEU A 576 5.69 -17.19 -16.37
CA LEU A 576 6.23 -17.08 -15.02
C LEU A 576 6.26 -15.65 -14.45
N THR A 577 5.33 -14.78 -14.89
CA THR A 577 5.25 -13.40 -14.43
C THR A 577 4.65 -13.38 -13.02
N SER A 578 5.41 -12.87 -12.05
CA SER A 578 5.04 -12.87 -10.63
C SER A 578 4.28 -11.62 -10.19
N ALA A 579 4.68 -10.45 -10.69
CA ALA A 579 4.01 -9.19 -10.40
C ALA A 579 4.17 -8.17 -11.52
N ALA A 580 3.19 -7.28 -11.66
CA ALA A 580 3.32 -6.05 -12.40
C ALA A 580 3.35 -4.86 -11.44
N LEU A 581 4.46 -4.14 -11.51
CA LEU A 581 4.79 -2.96 -10.73
C LEU A 581 4.49 -1.72 -11.59
N ILE A 582 3.64 -0.84 -11.10
CA ILE A 582 3.13 0.30 -11.86
C ILE A 582 3.71 1.58 -11.28
N VAL A 583 4.35 2.39 -12.13
CA VAL A 583 4.89 3.70 -11.77
C VAL A 583 4.34 4.77 -12.69
N LYS A 584 4.11 5.97 -12.15
CA LYS A 584 3.78 7.15 -12.94
C LYS A 584 5.01 8.04 -13.04
N GLN A 585 5.49 8.28 -14.25
CA GLN A 585 6.75 8.99 -14.50
C GLN A 585 6.57 10.16 -15.47
N GLY A 586 7.32 11.25 -15.27
CA GLY A 586 7.34 12.40 -16.18
C GLY A 586 8.47 13.38 -15.87
N ILE A 587 8.84 14.19 -16.86
CA ILE A 587 9.96 15.14 -16.78
C ILE A 587 9.62 16.52 -16.19
N LEU A 588 8.34 16.90 -16.15
CA LEU A 588 7.92 18.19 -15.63
C LEU A 588 7.45 18.13 -14.17
N ASN A 589 7.53 19.28 -13.51
CA ASN A 589 7.09 19.48 -12.13
C ASN A 589 5.63 19.05 -11.89
N GLN A 590 5.27 18.96 -10.61
CA GLN A 590 3.98 18.48 -10.13
C GLN A 590 2.77 19.06 -10.89
N GLY A 591 2.01 18.17 -11.55
CA GLY A 591 0.80 18.53 -12.30
C GLY A 591 1.01 18.61 -13.81
N GLY A 592 2.26 18.49 -14.28
CA GLY A 592 2.62 18.36 -15.69
C GLY A 592 2.31 16.99 -16.31
N PRO A 593 2.73 16.80 -17.57
CA PRO A 593 2.66 15.55 -18.30
C PRO A 593 3.31 14.40 -17.54
N ALA A 594 2.70 13.24 -17.63
CA ALA A 594 3.25 12.02 -17.07
C ALA A 594 2.43 10.81 -17.51
N ASP A 595 3.17 9.75 -17.78
CA ASP A 595 2.69 8.46 -18.27
C ASP A 595 2.67 7.39 -17.19
N ILE A 596 1.95 6.30 -17.46
CA ILE A 596 1.90 5.09 -16.65
C ILE A 596 2.78 4.04 -17.29
N PHE A 597 3.75 3.58 -16.52
CA PHE A 597 4.68 2.53 -16.94
C PHE A 597 4.49 1.28 -16.10
N LEU A 598 4.71 0.13 -16.73
CA LEU A 598 4.80 -1.16 -16.08
C LEU A 598 6.24 -1.66 -16.05
N ARG A 599 6.59 -2.24 -14.92
CA ARG A 599 7.78 -3.02 -14.65
C ARG A 599 7.30 -4.40 -14.22
N LEU A 600 7.82 -5.47 -14.81
CA LEU A 600 7.37 -6.83 -14.49
C LEU A 600 8.45 -7.55 -13.70
N THR A 601 8.06 -8.35 -12.71
CA THR A 601 8.95 -9.37 -12.16
C THR A 601 8.62 -10.72 -12.79
N ARG A 602 9.65 -11.51 -13.10
CA ARG A 602 9.51 -12.82 -13.72
C ARG A 602 10.51 -13.79 -13.13
N VAL A 603 10.06 -15.00 -12.81
CA VAL A 603 10.99 -16.08 -12.44
C VAL A 603 11.79 -16.48 -13.68
N PRO A 604 13.13 -16.44 -13.66
CA PRO A 604 13.94 -16.86 -14.78
C PRO A 604 13.76 -18.35 -15.10
N ASP A 605 13.73 -18.70 -16.38
CA ASP A 605 13.62 -20.09 -16.86
C ASP A 605 14.76 -21.01 -16.35
N THR A 606 15.84 -20.43 -15.82
CA THR A 606 16.96 -21.16 -15.24
C THR A 606 16.70 -21.66 -13.82
N VAL A 607 15.66 -21.15 -13.16
CA VAL A 607 15.27 -21.60 -11.82
C VAL A 607 14.53 -22.92 -11.94
N GLU A 608 15.08 -23.98 -11.32
CA GLU A 608 14.45 -25.30 -11.35
C GLU A 608 13.29 -25.36 -10.37
N TRP A 609 12.09 -25.58 -10.89
CA TRP A 609 10.90 -25.83 -10.09
C TRP A 609 10.89 -27.28 -9.60
N VAL A 610 10.60 -27.48 -8.32
CA VAL A 610 10.51 -28.81 -7.70
C VAL A 610 9.06 -29.21 -7.52
N ALA A 611 8.76 -30.48 -7.77
CA ALA A 611 7.46 -31.03 -7.43
C ALA A 611 7.27 -30.99 -5.92
N CYS A 612 6.20 -30.35 -5.48
CA CYS A 612 5.80 -30.25 -4.09
C CYS A 612 4.31 -30.53 -3.96
N GLU A 613 3.88 -30.70 -2.72
CA GLU A 613 2.48 -30.85 -2.33
C GLU A 613 2.21 -29.67 -1.40
N THR A 614 1.31 -28.74 -1.73
CA THR A 614 1.10 -27.53 -0.92
C THR A 614 -0.32 -27.36 -0.39
N ASP A 615 -1.30 -28.06 -0.95
CA ASP A 615 -2.72 -27.92 -0.59
C ASP A 615 -3.32 -29.19 0.05
N GLY A 616 -2.54 -30.26 0.14
CA GLY A 616 -2.91 -31.55 0.69
C GLY A 616 -3.65 -32.46 -0.29
N ASP A 617 -3.77 -32.10 -1.58
CA ASP A 617 -4.38 -32.92 -2.62
C ASP A 617 -3.35 -33.81 -3.33
N GLU A 618 -3.16 -35.03 -2.81
CA GLU A 618 -2.26 -36.04 -3.41
C GLU A 618 -2.60 -36.44 -4.86
N THR A 619 -3.68 -35.91 -5.45
CA THR A 619 -4.05 -36.13 -6.85
C THR A 619 -3.53 -35.07 -7.81
N THR A 620 -3.10 -33.91 -7.29
CA THR A 620 -2.37 -32.87 -8.03
C THR A 620 -0.87 -32.96 -7.74
N VAL A 621 -0.08 -32.23 -8.51
CA VAL A 621 1.36 -32.06 -8.28
C VAL A 621 1.62 -30.58 -8.47
N GLU A 622 1.85 -29.87 -7.39
CA GLU A 622 2.22 -28.46 -7.45
C GLU A 622 3.71 -28.32 -7.77
N GLN A 623 4.07 -27.13 -8.24
CA GLN A 623 5.45 -26.74 -8.47
C GLN A 623 5.82 -25.65 -7.47
N CYS A 624 6.90 -25.87 -6.76
CA CYS A 624 7.48 -24.90 -5.83
C CYS A 624 8.79 -24.36 -6.38
N LEU A 625 9.06 -23.10 -6.04
CA LEU A 625 10.37 -22.50 -6.24
C LEU A 625 11.38 -23.09 -5.25
N PRO A 626 12.69 -23.01 -5.54
CA PRO A 626 13.72 -23.41 -4.60
C PRO A 626 13.61 -22.69 -3.25
N GLU A 627 14.06 -23.35 -2.19
CA GLU A 627 14.23 -22.74 -0.88
C GLU A 627 15.09 -21.48 -0.96
N GLY A 628 14.65 -20.42 -0.29
CA GLY A 628 15.25 -19.08 -0.25
C GLY A 628 14.96 -18.20 -1.46
N TYR A 629 14.26 -18.70 -2.49
CA TYR A 629 14.11 -17.96 -3.74
C TYR A 629 12.89 -17.02 -3.74
N ASN A 630 13.11 -15.72 -3.64
CA ASN A 630 12.02 -14.74 -3.75
C ASN A 630 11.65 -14.41 -5.20
N PRO A 631 10.47 -14.83 -5.72
CA PRO A 631 10.06 -14.52 -7.10
C PRO A 631 9.81 -13.03 -7.31
N TYR A 632 9.48 -12.29 -6.26
CA TYR A 632 9.19 -10.86 -6.31
C TYR A 632 10.45 -10.00 -6.08
N ALA A 633 11.62 -10.60 -5.90
CA ALA A 633 12.89 -9.88 -5.72
C ALA A 633 13.13 -8.85 -6.83
N TYR A 634 13.73 -7.70 -6.48
CA TYR A 634 14.05 -6.65 -7.47
C TYR A 634 14.94 -7.17 -8.60
N GLN A 635 15.83 -8.11 -8.30
CA GLN A 635 16.73 -8.76 -9.27
C GLN A 635 15.97 -9.59 -10.32
N ASN A 636 14.70 -9.92 -10.07
CA ASN A 636 13.82 -10.61 -11.02
C ASN A 636 13.04 -9.64 -11.93
N LEU A 637 13.33 -8.34 -11.86
CA LEU A 637 12.78 -7.37 -12.78
C LEU A 637 13.14 -7.76 -14.22
N VAL A 638 12.17 -7.77 -15.11
CA VAL A 638 12.40 -7.93 -16.55
C VAL A 638 13.18 -6.71 -17.03
N CYS A 639 14.47 -6.92 -17.30
CA CYS A 639 15.42 -5.88 -17.61
C CYS A 639 16.52 -6.41 -18.53
N ASP A 640 16.74 -5.73 -19.65
CA ASP A 640 17.73 -6.12 -20.65
C ASP A 640 19.14 -5.60 -20.30
N GLU A 641 19.23 -4.49 -19.56
CA GLU A 641 20.48 -3.83 -19.22
C GLU A 641 20.56 -3.50 -17.73
N TRP A 642 21.53 -4.12 -17.05
CA TRP A 642 21.79 -3.96 -15.63
C TRP A 642 23.13 -3.28 -15.37
N ALA A 643 23.14 -2.35 -14.41
CA ALA A 643 24.34 -1.79 -13.79
C ALA A 643 24.46 -2.22 -12.33
N PHE A 644 25.68 -2.17 -11.78
CA PHE A 644 25.98 -2.31 -10.34
C PHE A 644 25.45 -3.59 -9.65
N THR A 645 25.36 -4.71 -10.37
CA THR A 645 24.82 -5.97 -9.85
C THR A 645 25.68 -6.69 -8.80
N ASP A 646 26.85 -6.16 -8.47
CA ASP A 646 27.75 -6.74 -7.48
C ASP A 646 27.53 -6.19 -6.05
N GLY A 647 26.56 -5.29 -5.86
CA GLY A 647 26.23 -4.68 -4.57
C GLY A 647 27.31 -3.73 -4.05
N SER A 648 28.30 -3.37 -4.87
CA SER A 648 29.40 -2.49 -4.43
C SER A 648 29.07 -0.99 -4.52
N HIS A 649 27.93 -0.63 -5.14
CA HIS A 649 27.53 0.75 -5.30
C HIS A 649 26.58 1.20 -4.18
N PRO A 650 26.95 2.19 -3.34
CA PRO A 650 26.19 2.57 -2.14
C PRO A 650 24.80 3.17 -2.42
N ARG A 651 24.47 3.50 -3.67
CA ARG A 651 23.13 3.95 -4.07
C ARG A 651 22.28 2.89 -4.79
N TYR A 652 22.88 1.73 -5.11
CA TYR A 652 22.25 0.69 -5.92
C TYR A 652 22.66 -0.70 -5.41
N LEU A 653 22.41 -0.99 -4.13
CA LEU A 653 22.83 -2.25 -3.50
C LEU A 653 22.24 -3.49 -4.18
N GLU A 654 21.02 -3.38 -4.70
CA GLU A 654 20.34 -4.47 -5.41
C GLU A 654 20.62 -4.47 -6.92
N GLY A 655 21.54 -3.62 -7.38
CA GLY A 655 21.75 -3.29 -8.79
C GLY A 655 20.83 -2.18 -9.28
N TYR A 656 20.95 -1.84 -10.56
CA TYR A 656 20.12 -0.81 -11.17
C TYR A 656 19.74 -1.17 -12.61
N CYS A 657 18.44 -1.28 -12.88
CA CYS A 657 17.91 -1.56 -14.20
C CYS A 657 17.88 -0.30 -15.07
N LEU A 658 18.61 -0.32 -16.20
CA LEU A 658 18.72 0.80 -17.13
C LEU A 658 17.64 0.78 -18.23
N SER A 659 16.97 -0.36 -18.44
CA SER A 659 15.91 -0.49 -19.44
C SER A 659 14.74 0.46 -19.14
N THR A 660 14.09 1.00 -20.17
CA THR A 660 12.85 1.77 -20.06
C THR A 660 11.68 0.85 -19.65
N GLY A 661 10.70 1.37 -18.90
CA GLY A 661 9.50 0.60 -18.55
C GLY A 661 8.53 0.46 -19.73
N ILE A 662 7.55 -0.43 -19.62
CA ILE A 662 6.50 -0.59 -20.64
C ILE A 662 5.52 0.59 -20.52
N ASN A 663 5.49 1.50 -21.49
CA ASN A 663 4.58 2.65 -21.49
C ASN A 663 3.17 2.24 -21.95
N VAL A 664 2.28 2.02 -20.98
CA VAL A 664 0.91 1.59 -21.27
C VAL A 664 -0.05 2.76 -21.53
N SER A 665 0.36 4.00 -21.28
CA SER A 665 -0.43 5.20 -21.63
C SER A 665 0.07 5.98 -22.83
N GLY A 666 1.26 5.66 -23.36
CA GLY A 666 1.86 6.35 -24.50
C GLY A 666 0.97 6.36 -25.74
N VAL A 667 0.92 7.50 -26.43
CA VAL A 667 0.15 7.70 -27.66
C VAL A 667 0.89 8.62 -28.61
N SER A 668 0.67 8.43 -29.91
CA SER A 668 1.07 9.39 -30.94
C SER A 668 0.00 10.48 -31.11
N ALA A 669 0.32 11.72 -30.75
CA ALA A 669 -0.61 12.85 -30.77
C ALA A 669 -0.57 13.66 -32.09
N THR A 670 -1.71 14.24 -32.48
CA THR A 670 -1.85 15.17 -33.61
C THR A 670 -2.69 16.39 -33.21
N CYS A 671 -2.21 17.59 -33.54
CA CYS A 671 -2.80 18.86 -33.16
C CYS A 671 -3.39 19.58 -34.37
N GLY A 672 -4.71 19.80 -34.38
CA GLY A 672 -5.39 20.50 -35.47
C GLY A 672 -5.23 19.84 -36.85
N GLY A 673 -4.97 18.54 -36.88
CA GLY A 673 -4.69 17.77 -38.11
C GLY A 673 -3.25 17.90 -38.64
N ALA A 674 -2.31 18.37 -37.83
CA ALA A 674 -0.88 18.46 -38.14
C ALA A 674 -0.01 18.08 -36.92
N ASP A 675 1.30 18.07 -37.12
CA ASP A 675 2.29 17.94 -36.05
C ASP A 675 2.07 19.01 -34.97
N CYS A 676 2.09 18.60 -33.70
CA CYS A 676 1.93 19.46 -32.53
C CYS A 676 3.11 20.42 -32.31
N GLY A 677 4.22 20.22 -33.02
CA GLY A 677 5.39 21.08 -32.92
C GLY A 677 6.19 20.84 -31.61
N PRO A 678 7.25 21.64 -31.38
CA PRO A 678 8.13 21.44 -30.25
C PRO A 678 7.44 21.79 -28.93
N PHE A 679 7.56 20.90 -27.95
CA PHE A 679 7.04 21.13 -26.62
C PHE A 679 7.89 22.13 -25.83
N PRO A 680 7.29 23.12 -25.15
CA PRO A 680 8.02 24.01 -24.26
C PRO A 680 8.33 23.29 -22.94
N TYR A 681 9.47 22.60 -22.89
CA TYR A 681 9.97 21.89 -21.70
C TYR A 681 10.23 22.80 -20.49
N ASP A 682 10.17 24.13 -20.66
CA ASP A 682 10.20 25.12 -19.58
C ASP A 682 8.81 25.38 -18.93
N GLY A 683 7.76 24.67 -19.39
CA GLY A 683 6.41 24.77 -18.87
C GLY A 683 5.58 25.93 -19.46
N GLY A 684 5.98 26.46 -20.63
CA GLY A 684 5.37 27.59 -21.33
C GLY A 684 3.83 27.69 -21.35
N GLU A 685 3.32 28.90 -21.57
CA GLU A 685 1.91 29.24 -21.28
C GLU A 685 0.88 28.84 -22.37
N THR A 686 1.32 28.53 -23.59
CA THR A 686 0.39 28.22 -24.70
C THR A 686 0.91 27.09 -25.57
N PHE A 687 0.04 26.15 -25.88
CA PHE A 687 0.31 25.08 -26.81
C PHE A 687 -0.94 24.68 -27.61
N ASP A 688 -0.70 24.07 -28.76
CA ASP A 688 -1.77 23.63 -29.64
C ASP A 688 -2.54 22.48 -29.01
N LYS A 689 -3.85 22.48 -29.21
CA LYS A 689 -4.73 21.47 -28.65
C LYS A 689 -4.55 20.16 -29.42
N VAL A 690 -4.31 19.07 -28.70
CA VAL A 690 -4.39 17.71 -29.25
C VAL A 690 -5.84 17.41 -29.59
N THR A 691 -6.08 17.08 -30.86
CA THR A 691 -7.42 16.82 -31.40
C THR A 691 -7.60 15.37 -31.84
N GLU A 692 -6.51 14.70 -32.18
CA GLU A 692 -6.49 13.30 -32.63
C GLU A 692 -5.28 12.62 -31.99
N TRP A 693 -5.39 11.33 -31.72
CA TRP A 693 -4.31 10.50 -31.17
C TRP A 693 -4.50 9.06 -31.63
N ASP A 694 -3.40 8.32 -31.71
CA ASP A 694 -3.38 6.89 -32.01
C ASP A 694 -2.51 6.17 -30.99
N GLN A 695 -2.92 4.97 -30.60
CA GLN A 695 -2.20 4.16 -29.61
C GLN A 695 -1.84 2.82 -30.24
N THR A 696 -0.55 2.62 -30.49
CA THR A 696 -0.05 1.45 -31.22
C THR A 696 0.92 0.64 -30.36
N PRO A 697 1.29 -0.60 -30.77
CA PRO A 697 2.35 -1.35 -30.11
C PRO A 697 3.71 -0.63 -30.08
N ASP A 698 3.98 0.23 -31.08
CA ASP A 698 5.19 1.04 -31.15
C ASP A 698 5.22 2.16 -30.09
N ASN A 699 4.11 2.37 -29.34
CA ASN A 699 4.08 3.32 -28.24
C ASN A 699 4.42 2.69 -26.88
N LEU A 700 4.68 1.38 -26.82
CA LEU A 700 4.97 0.67 -25.58
C LEU A 700 6.40 0.94 -25.07
N ASP A 701 7.30 1.40 -25.93
CA ASP A 701 8.67 1.78 -25.62
C ASP A 701 8.90 3.31 -25.60
N ASP A 702 7.83 4.10 -25.79
CA ASP A 702 7.88 5.57 -25.72
C ASP A 702 8.40 6.05 -24.35
N GLU A 703 9.39 6.93 -24.35
CA GLU A 703 9.77 7.67 -23.14
C GLU A 703 8.66 8.65 -22.71
N SER A 704 8.66 9.05 -21.44
CA SER A 704 7.58 9.86 -20.83
C SER A 704 7.37 11.25 -21.46
N TRP A 705 8.31 11.68 -22.30
CA TRP A 705 8.32 12.98 -22.96
C TRP A 705 8.03 12.89 -24.47
N GLU A 706 7.86 11.69 -25.03
CA GLU A 706 7.54 11.54 -26.46
C GLU A 706 6.17 12.12 -26.81
N ASN A 707 5.19 11.95 -25.91
CA ASN A 707 3.95 12.73 -25.92
C ASN A 707 3.86 13.67 -24.71
N PRO A 708 4.42 14.88 -24.80
CA PRO A 708 4.46 15.79 -23.67
C PRO A 708 3.16 16.59 -23.48
N TRP A 709 2.07 16.22 -24.18
CA TRP A 709 0.80 16.95 -24.16
C TRP A 709 -0.25 16.32 -23.24
N ASP A 710 -0.07 15.06 -22.88
CA ASP A 710 -1.08 14.30 -22.17
C ASP A 710 -0.81 14.18 -20.67
N VAL A 711 -1.75 13.55 -19.97
CA VAL A 711 -1.55 13.12 -18.60
C VAL A 711 -2.39 11.90 -18.29
N ALA A 712 -1.75 10.86 -17.74
CA ALA A 712 -2.40 9.65 -17.29
C ALA A 712 -2.45 9.57 -15.76
N LYS A 713 -3.48 8.95 -15.16
CA LYS A 713 -3.64 8.77 -13.71
C LYS A 713 -4.64 7.66 -13.37
N GLY A 714 -4.80 7.38 -12.07
CA GLY A 714 -5.85 6.46 -11.60
C GLY A 714 -5.62 5.01 -12.03
N HIS A 715 -4.37 4.64 -12.28
CA HIS A 715 -3.98 3.32 -12.75
C HIS A 715 -4.29 2.22 -11.73
N ARG A 716 -4.91 1.15 -12.20
CA ARG A 716 -5.35 -0.04 -11.45
C ARG A 716 -5.29 -1.26 -12.36
N GLY A 717 -5.25 -2.46 -11.80
CA GLY A 717 -5.27 -3.66 -12.61
C GLY A 717 -5.28 -4.92 -11.78
N PHE A 718 -5.20 -6.05 -12.45
CA PHE A 718 -5.00 -7.36 -11.84
C PHE A 718 -4.23 -8.27 -12.79
N ILE A 719 -3.68 -9.34 -12.22
CA ILE A 719 -3.02 -10.44 -12.92
C ILE A 719 -3.64 -11.76 -12.47
N ASP A 720 -3.79 -12.69 -13.41
CA ASP A 720 -4.24 -14.07 -13.19
C ASP A 720 -3.59 -14.98 -14.24
N GLY A 721 -2.61 -15.77 -13.84
CA GLY A 721 -1.75 -16.49 -14.78
C GLY A 721 -0.98 -15.52 -15.67
N ASP A 722 -1.12 -15.71 -16.97
CA ASP A 722 -0.56 -14.84 -18.01
C ASP A 722 -1.51 -13.70 -18.40
N PHE A 723 -2.73 -13.66 -17.87
CA PHE A 723 -3.66 -12.59 -18.14
C PHE A 723 -3.35 -11.38 -17.26
N ILE A 724 -3.07 -10.24 -17.89
CA ILE A 724 -2.92 -8.95 -17.22
C ILE A 724 -3.94 -7.99 -17.77
N MET A 725 -4.70 -7.32 -16.89
CA MET A 725 -5.52 -6.16 -17.25
C MET A 725 -5.00 -4.93 -16.53
N MET A 726 -4.70 -3.88 -17.29
CA MET A 726 -4.33 -2.56 -16.77
C MET A 726 -5.36 -1.52 -17.19
N MET A 727 -5.93 -0.79 -16.24
CA MET A 727 -6.84 0.32 -16.46
C MET A 727 -6.22 1.64 -16.01
N TYR A 728 -6.41 2.71 -16.77
CA TYR A 728 -5.93 4.06 -16.45
C TYR A 728 -6.84 5.14 -17.00
N ALA A 729 -6.94 6.25 -16.28
CA ALA A 729 -7.60 7.46 -16.74
C ALA A 729 -6.60 8.35 -17.49
N TRP A 730 -6.96 8.83 -18.67
CA TRP A 730 -6.05 9.60 -19.53
C TRP A 730 -6.74 10.83 -20.13
N SER A 731 -5.98 11.90 -20.32
CA SER A 731 -6.43 13.16 -20.89
C SER A 731 -5.39 13.66 -21.93
N PRO A 732 -5.81 13.99 -23.17
CA PRO A 732 -4.90 14.41 -24.25
C PRO A 732 -4.27 15.80 -24.05
N ASN A 733 -4.83 16.62 -23.15
CA ASN A 733 -4.36 17.99 -22.91
C ASN A 733 -4.20 18.26 -21.40
N TRP A 734 -3.01 18.01 -20.85
CA TRP A 734 -2.77 18.13 -19.40
C TRP A 734 -3.04 19.53 -18.83
N LYS A 735 -2.67 20.60 -19.55
CA LYS A 735 -2.86 21.99 -19.07
C LYS A 735 -4.32 22.43 -19.12
N ALA A 736 -5.07 22.00 -20.13
CA ALA A 736 -6.50 22.24 -20.15
C ALA A 736 -7.18 21.52 -18.97
N ASN A 737 -6.67 20.33 -18.63
CA ASN A 737 -7.11 19.56 -17.49
C ASN A 737 -6.83 20.26 -16.14
N THR A 738 -5.71 20.97 -15.98
CA THR A 738 -5.38 21.68 -14.71
C THR A 738 -6.39 22.78 -14.35
N VAL A 739 -7.19 23.24 -15.32
CA VAL A 739 -8.26 24.23 -15.11
C VAL A 739 -9.66 23.67 -15.42
N GLY A 740 -9.80 22.34 -15.52
CA GLY A 740 -11.09 21.67 -15.73
C GLY A 740 -11.71 21.88 -17.12
N ASN A 741 -10.92 22.29 -18.12
CA ASN A 741 -11.36 22.50 -19.50
C ASN A 741 -11.15 21.27 -20.40
N ASP A 742 -10.69 20.15 -19.84
CA ASP A 742 -10.67 18.86 -20.50
C ASP A 742 -11.09 17.75 -19.52
N HIS A 743 -11.40 16.58 -20.06
CA HIS A 743 -11.93 15.42 -19.35
C HIS A 743 -10.91 14.29 -19.31
N TYR A 744 -11.10 13.38 -18.36
CA TYR A 744 -10.40 12.08 -18.36
C TYR A 744 -11.35 11.03 -18.91
N ASN A 745 -10.83 10.19 -19.81
CA ASN A 745 -11.49 8.95 -20.20
C ASN A 745 -10.78 7.77 -19.54
N LEU A 746 -11.53 6.71 -19.24
CA LEU A 746 -10.98 5.47 -18.70
C LEU A 746 -10.67 4.53 -19.85
N TYR A 747 -9.43 4.05 -19.86
CA TYR A 747 -8.90 3.11 -20.84
C TYR A 747 -8.46 1.83 -20.14
N ALA A 748 -8.55 0.72 -20.86
CA ALA A 748 -8.05 -0.57 -20.41
C ALA A 748 -7.19 -1.21 -21.51
N ARG A 749 -6.02 -1.74 -21.11
CA ARG A 749 -5.13 -2.59 -21.91
C ARG A 749 -5.05 -3.99 -21.32
N ARG A 750 -4.86 -4.99 -22.18
CA ARG A 750 -4.81 -6.39 -21.78
C ARG A 750 -3.62 -7.09 -22.41
N SER A 751 -3.00 -7.97 -21.64
CA SER A 751 -2.01 -8.95 -22.09
C SER A 751 -2.50 -10.35 -21.74
N PHE A 752 -2.14 -11.32 -22.58
CA PHE A 752 -2.52 -12.72 -22.44
C PHE A 752 -1.30 -13.66 -22.38
N ASP A 753 -0.10 -13.06 -22.31
CA ASP A 753 1.20 -13.73 -22.31
C ASP A 753 2.13 -13.15 -21.23
N GLY A 754 1.51 -12.69 -20.13
CA GLY A 754 2.18 -12.19 -18.93
C GLY A 754 2.98 -10.92 -19.17
N GLY A 755 2.47 -10.04 -20.04
CA GLY A 755 2.96 -8.68 -20.28
C GLY A 755 3.95 -8.55 -21.42
N VAL A 756 4.16 -9.61 -22.23
CA VAL A 756 5.06 -9.58 -23.39
C VAL A 756 4.42 -8.84 -24.56
N THR A 757 3.14 -9.11 -24.83
CA THR A 757 2.35 -8.41 -25.84
C THR A 757 1.04 -7.87 -25.26
N TRP A 758 0.54 -6.79 -25.87
CA TRP A 758 -0.67 -6.10 -25.44
C TRP A 758 -1.65 -6.03 -26.62
N THR A 759 -2.86 -6.56 -26.44
CA THR A 759 -3.83 -6.73 -27.53
C THR A 759 -5.29 -6.81 -27.03
N THR A 760 -6.24 -6.77 -27.96
CA THR A 760 -7.65 -7.12 -27.68
C THR A 760 -7.81 -8.64 -27.55
N LEU A 761 -8.98 -9.10 -27.11
CA LEU A 761 -9.24 -10.53 -26.89
C LEU A 761 -8.86 -11.37 -28.13
N PRO A 762 -7.86 -12.27 -28.06
CA PRO A 762 -7.45 -13.08 -29.19
C PRO A 762 -8.59 -13.97 -29.70
N ASN A 763 -8.69 -14.16 -31.02
CA ASN A 763 -9.73 -14.97 -31.65
C ASN A 763 -9.70 -16.45 -31.25
N ASP A 764 -8.55 -16.92 -30.78
CA ASP A 764 -8.27 -18.28 -30.32
C ASP A 764 -8.13 -18.36 -28.78
N TYR A 765 -8.42 -17.29 -28.05
CA TYR A 765 -8.39 -17.33 -26.59
C TYR A 765 -9.43 -18.32 -26.05
N VAL A 766 -8.93 -19.26 -25.25
CA VAL A 766 -9.73 -20.22 -24.51
C VAL A 766 -9.66 -19.82 -23.04
N HIS A 767 -10.82 -19.45 -22.50
CA HIS A 767 -10.96 -19.11 -21.08
C HIS A 767 -10.74 -20.36 -20.21
N TYR A 768 -10.38 -20.19 -18.93
CA TYR A 768 -10.02 -21.29 -18.03
C TYR A 768 -11.14 -22.34 -17.85
N ASP A 769 -12.40 -21.97 -18.11
CA ASP A 769 -13.57 -22.87 -18.11
C ASP A 769 -13.76 -23.64 -19.44
N GLY A 770 -12.79 -23.56 -20.34
CA GLY A 770 -12.77 -24.24 -21.64
C GLY A 770 -13.60 -23.55 -22.73
N ARG A 771 -14.14 -22.35 -22.48
CA ARG A 771 -14.91 -21.60 -23.47
C ARG A 771 -14.00 -20.79 -24.37
N THR A 772 -14.14 -20.96 -25.68
CA THR A 772 -13.59 -20.01 -26.66
C THR A 772 -14.52 -18.81 -26.74
N LEU A 773 -14.05 -17.66 -26.28
CA LEU A 773 -14.79 -16.40 -26.39
C LEU A 773 -14.53 -15.82 -27.79
N VAL A 774 -15.53 -15.84 -28.66
CA VAL A 774 -15.42 -15.34 -30.03
C VAL A 774 -15.63 -13.83 -30.04
N ASP A 775 -14.62 -13.11 -30.55
CA ASP A 775 -14.60 -11.71 -30.97
C ASP A 775 -15.88 -10.90 -30.70
N MET A 776 -15.82 -10.01 -29.69
CA MET A 776 -16.89 -9.02 -29.45
C MET A 776 -16.97 -7.94 -30.54
N GLY A 777 -16.28 -8.08 -31.68
CA GLY A 777 -16.35 -7.15 -32.81
C GLY A 777 -15.77 -5.78 -32.47
N VAL A 778 -14.90 -5.71 -31.46
CA VAL A 778 -14.19 -4.49 -31.09
C VAL A 778 -12.89 -4.48 -31.87
N THR A 779 -12.89 -3.79 -33.02
CA THR A 779 -11.64 -3.47 -33.72
C THR A 779 -10.96 -2.35 -32.93
N ALA A 780 -10.06 -2.70 -32.02
CA ALA A 780 -9.17 -1.75 -31.36
C ALA A 780 -7.82 -2.41 -31.03
N ASP A 781 -6.77 -1.63 -31.10
CA ASP A 781 -5.34 -1.86 -30.78
C ASP A 781 -4.99 -2.40 -29.37
N GLY A 782 -5.96 -2.97 -28.64
CA GLY A 782 -5.80 -3.36 -27.24
C GLY A 782 -6.45 -2.39 -26.26
N THR A 783 -6.96 -1.25 -26.75
CA THR A 783 -7.56 -0.21 -25.92
C THR A 783 -9.08 -0.22 -26.05
N THR A 784 -9.82 -0.41 -24.95
CA THR A 784 -11.28 -0.19 -24.92
C THR A 784 -11.61 1.06 -24.12
N THR A 785 -12.39 1.97 -24.70
CA THR A 785 -12.99 3.11 -23.98
C THR A 785 -14.23 2.64 -23.22
N CYS A 786 -14.26 2.83 -21.90
CA CYS A 786 -15.44 2.56 -21.08
C CYS A 786 -16.43 3.74 -21.09
#